data_AF-A0A7X6XJ67-F1
#
_entry.id   AF-A0A7X6XJ67-F1
#
_cell.length_a   1.000
_cell.length_b   1.000
_cell.length_c   1.000
_cell.angle_alpha   90.00
_cell.angle_beta   90.00
_cell.angle_gamma   90.00
#
_symmetry.space_group_name_H-M   'P 1'
#
loop_
_entity.id
_entity.type
_entity.pdbx_description
1 polymer ?
#
loop_
_entity_poly.entity_id
_entity_poly.type
_entity_poly.pdbx_seq_one_letter_code
_entity_poly.pdbx_strand_id
1 'polypeptide(L)'
;MSNMLAGIVALTACAALAHPAQAEPRAAIVYSAWANYGFRDTLNPVFGELGWPVDHYENVRLAELFPRLSDYTVVVLDGCYNYANPQDLRRDAPAWRRYVAEGGCLLAGDANYPQQYEWLAALDARLRWACSGKPTGRETETAPWIASDHPLMAGVPAPALSWTQPVVWSRALTPLVLDPDGRPMVASLAIGKGLVIVASLYSQQGWPGIRFLRNLVSWVRDPARLAALPAEPAESATPVAPARPELHVPMLSTAPVLDGVIDSREWAEAAVLTSFASVSGAAPRQRTVCRVAQGPDDLYVAFECHDEAGADAPQTATAHDDALWVDDCVEVFLDPGGKGERCHVFAVNATGTRAEALGPDRSWDGYWAARTSRGPDGWRAEIRIPFTSLGISAATPPASTWLANFCRTRRDRAGIGREATAWAPNGGMFNDPAGFGVLQGVRVDADRYPLQPLLTVEAPARWQPGNNRVQLTPAVAARQGARVRVACVDARTGEEVLLPGVKRVRPGATAAIRCRLALAPGEVRFCQYVLRDAEEPGRVLASGPVLRVAPVPLLETQVLMPAFRGLVQSRDPRKLLWVRGRANTDATRLVARLTVTVAGEARRVGEASARVRAGRAFELQVPLETLPPGEYSARLVLTAGDRQLAAETLPPVRVLPPAAMEVTFDHRRVCYANGQPFFPIGLYHTYGASLDRINARAQEVGLPAVGIEETLKSLKEHGFNVAFHTWGMPDEADLEVAQKLGLYVLPEVGAPDDATLERYVALANRFNNVLMWYGIDEPSGERLQRAMDAHARYARLDPHRPVSAAINQPRLAADALRAYDLLMMDPYFIRHAPLSGIADWIDEGLAAGKGLAPIWMVPQAFTVDGSPWSEPTPAELRCQAYLCLARGATGLVWYAYWSPEPYAANPRGLNYWFLPDSPLWEAFRDLNAEIATVAPVILEGEALGPARCDQAALITQVWRHRGKQVLIAVNPTDQPVEATFTGLAGKSVEVLFEGRRQPIERGRLRDTFAPLAAHVYR
;
A
#
# COMPACT_ATOMS: atom_id res chain seq x y z
N MET A 1 2.62 -68.51 52.29
CA MET A 1 3.19 -68.30 53.65
C MET A 1 4.36 -67.33 53.48
N SER A 2 4.52 -66.19 54.15
CA SER A 2 3.75 -65.45 55.15
C SER A 2 4.34 -64.02 55.20
N ASN A 3 3.50 -63.01 55.47
CA ASN A 3 3.68 -61.64 56.00
C ASN A 3 5.11 -61.08 56.26
N MET A 4 5.51 -59.86 55.85
CA MET A 4 5.09 -58.47 56.20
C MET A 4 6.01 -57.80 57.25
N LEU A 5 6.44 -56.55 56.96
CA LEU A 5 7.12 -55.51 57.78
C LEU A 5 8.55 -55.78 58.30
N ALA A 6 9.46 -54.82 58.49
CA ALA A 6 9.65 -53.41 58.09
C ALA A 6 11.01 -52.95 58.66
N GLY A 7 11.70 -52.00 58.01
CA GLY A 7 12.64 -51.09 58.70
C GLY A 7 14.07 -50.95 58.14
N ILE A 8 14.41 -49.67 57.87
CA ILE A 8 15.69 -48.99 58.16
C ILE A 8 16.69 -48.72 56.99
N VAL A 9 16.67 -47.45 56.55
CA VAL A 9 17.76 -46.45 56.45
C VAL A 9 18.85 -46.56 55.36
N ALA A 10 18.75 -45.59 54.43
CA ALA A 10 19.74 -44.61 53.96
C ALA A 10 21.16 -44.99 53.51
N LEU A 11 21.42 -44.71 52.23
CA LEU A 11 22.64 -44.16 51.59
C LEU A 11 22.23 -44.00 50.11
N THR A 12 22.08 -42.82 49.49
CA THR A 12 22.96 -41.65 49.41
C THR A 12 22.13 -40.43 49.02
N ALA A 13 22.13 -39.40 49.87
CA ALA A 13 21.80 -38.03 49.53
C ALA A 13 23.08 -37.18 49.60
N CYS A 14 23.11 -36.09 48.83
CA CYS A 14 24.13 -35.04 48.72
C CYS A 14 25.01 -35.10 47.46
N ALA A 15 24.39 -34.86 46.30
CA ALA A 15 24.93 -33.94 45.30
C ALA A 15 23.94 -32.78 45.19
N ALA A 16 24.43 -31.58 45.43
CA ALA A 16 23.64 -30.37 45.69
C ALA A 16 22.77 -29.95 44.49
N LEU A 17 21.45 -29.98 44.66
CA LEU A 17 20.55 -29.07 43.95
C LEU A 17 20.62 -27.73 44.69
N ALA A 18 21.58 -26.90 44.32
CA ALA A 18 21.56 -25.50 44.69
C ALA A 18 20.29 -24.87 44.07
N HIS A 19 19.49 -24.21 44.91
CA HIS A 19 18.44 -23.31 44.47
C HIS A 19 18.98 -22.35 43.39
N PRO A 20 18.25 -22.07 42.28
CA PRO A 20 18.69 -21.10 41.26
C PRO A 20 18.55 -19.63 41.73
N ALA A 21 18.56 -19.37 43.04
CA ALA A 21 18.37 -18.04 43.61
C ALA A 21 19.59 -17.11 43.49
N GLN A 22 20.72 -17.57 42.92
CA GLN A 22 21.99 -16.83 42.88
C GLN A 22 22.65 -16.68 41.50
N ALA A 23 22.03 -17.10 40.39
CA ALA A 23 22.59 -16.80 39.07
C ALA A 23 22.38 -15.32 38.71
N GLU A 24 23.42 -14.63 38.25
CA GLU A 24 23.31 -13.26 37.74
C GLU A 24 22.24 -13.19 36.63
N PRO A 25 21.34 -12.18 36.63
CA PRO A 25 20.33 -12.05 35.60
C PRO A 25 20.97 -11.84 34.22
N ARG A 26 20.54 -12.63 33.23
CA ARG A 26 20.92 -12.48 31.82
C ARG A 26 19.73 -11.97 31.01
N ALA A 27 19.99 -11.11 30.03
CA ALA A 27 18.98 -10.54 29.15
C ALA A 27 19.17 -10.97 27.69
N ALA A 28 18.08 -11.00 26.93
CA ALA A 28 18.13 -11.04 25.47
C ALA A 28 17.33 -9.87 24.88
N ILE A 29 17.84 -9.25 23.84
CA ILE A 29 17.13 -8.24 23.04
C ILE A 29 16.85 -8.84 21.68
N VAL A 30 15.57 -8.90 21.32
CA VAL A 30 15.13 -9.16 19.96
C VAL A 30 14.88 -7.81 19.29
N TYR A 31 15.42 -7.62 18.08
CA TYR A 31 15.34 -6.36 17.33
C TYR A 31 15.12 -6.64 15.83
N SER A 32 14.67 -5.64 15.05
CA SER A 32 14.57 -5.77 13.58
C SER A 32 15.73 -5.08 12.86
N ALA A 33 15.88 -5.37 11.56
CA ALA A 33 16.83 -4.67 10.68
C ALA A 33 16.47 -3.19 10.39
N TRP A 34 15.39 -2.68 10.99
CA TRP A 34 14.95 -1.31 10.77
C TRP A 34 16.00 -0.26 11.13
N ALA A 35 16.06 0.81 10.34
CA ALA A 35 16.94 1.96 10.55
C ALA A 35 18.37 1.53 10.89
N ASN A 36 18.93 0.59 10.11
CA ASN A 36 20.24 -0.02 10.36
C ASN A 36 20.38 -0.62 11.77
N TYR A 37 19.41 -1.44 12.17
CA TYR A 37 19.38 -2.07 13.48
C TYR A 37 19.26 -1.05 14.62
N GLY A 38 18.48 0.02 14.42
CA GLY A 38 18.37 1.17 15.33
C GLY A 38 17.84 0.86 16.73
N PHE A 39 17.34 -0.36 16.96
CA PHE A 39 16.91 -0.88 18.27
C PHE A 39 17.88 -1.86 18.91
N ARG A 40 18.90 -2.33 18.19
CA ARG A 40 19.82 -3.38 18.67
C ARG A 40 20.51 -2.96 19.97
N ASP A 41 21.08 -1.77 19.99
CA ASP A 41 22.02 -1.35 21.03
C ASP A 41 21.43 -0.34 22.04
N THR A 42 20.16 0.04 21.86
CA THR A 42 19.44 1.07 22.65
C THR A 42 19.42 0.80 24.15
N LEU A 43 19.26 -0.47 24.55
CA LEU A 43 19.20 -0.88 25.95
C LEU A 43 20.56 -1.36 26.50
N ASN A 44 21.64 -1.37 25.69
CA ASN A 44 22.97 -1.78 26.16
C ASN A 44 23.48 -0.93 27.34
N PRO A 45 23.33 0.42 27.34
CA PRO A 45 23.72 1.22 28.50
C PRO A 45 22.96 0.85 29.78
N VAL A 46 21.66 0.56 29.64
CA VAL A 46 20.77 0.18 30.74
C VAL A 46 21.21 -1.16 31.34
N PHE A 47 21.43 -2.20 30.51
CA PHE A 47 21.89 -3.50 30.99
C PHE A 47 23.34 -3.47 31.49
N GLY A 48 24.19 -2.62 30.89
CA GLY A 48 25.55 -2.36 31.34
C GLY A 48 25.60 -1.82 32.77
N GLU A 49 24.77 -0.83 33.10
CA GLU A 49 24.68 -0.29 34.48
C GLU A 49 24.06 -1.28 35.46
N LEU A 50 23.22 -2.20 34.98
CA LEU A 50 22.70 -3.32 35.78
C LEU A 50 23.73 -4.43 36.02
N GLY A 51 24.81 -4.45 35.24
CA GLY A 51 25.79 -5.54 35.24
C GLY A 51 25.25 -6.84 34.66
N TRP A 52 24.24 -6.79 33.80
CA TRP A 52 23.59 -7.99 33.23
C TRP A 52 24.17 -8.30 31.86
N PRO A 53 24.67 -9.52 31.61
CA PRO A 53 25.07 -9.93 30.27
C PRO A 53 23.85 -9.92 29.35
N VAL A 54 23.98 -9.36 28.14
CA VAL A 54 22.91 -9.26 27.14
C VAL A 54 23.33 -9.91 25.83
N ASP A 55 22.44 -10.73 25.27
CA ASP A 55 22.60 -11.30 23.92
C ASP A 55 21.59 -10.63 22.96
N HIS A 56 21.96 -10.52 21.69
CA HIS A 56 21.17 -9.85 20.66
C HIS A 56 20.73 -10.82 19.58
N TYR A 57 19.44 -10.78 19.25
CA TYR A 57 18.84 -11.61 18.21
C TYR A 57 18.08 -10.74 17.22
N GLU A 58 18.47 -10.77 15.95
CA GLU A 58 17.62 -10.20 14.91
C GLU A 58 16.32 -11.01 14.80
N ASN A 59 15.20 -10.37 14.53
CA ASN A 59 13.88 -11.00 14.48
C ASN A 59 13.82 -12.21 13.53
N VAL A 60 14.48 -12.17 12.37
CA VAL A 60 14.59 -13.31 11.45
C VAL A 60 15.36 -14.53 12.01
N ARG A 61 16.12 -14.36 13.10
CA ARG A 61 16.94 -15.39 13.76
C ARG A 61 16.33 -15.87 15.08
N LEU A 62 15.04 -15.62 15.32
CA LEU A 62 14.31 -16.07 16.51
C LEU A 62 14.42 -17.58 16.78
N ALA A 63 14.55 -18.39 15.73
CA ALA A 63 14.78 -19.84 15.84
C ALA A 63 16.01 -20.19 16.71
N GLU A 64 17.02 -19.32 16.75
CA GLU A 64 18.24 -19.52 17.55
C GLU A 64 18.06 -19.18 19.03
N LEU A 65 17.05 -18.39 19.37
CA LEU A 65 16.72 -18.00 20.74
C LEU A 65 15.97 -19.11 21.48
N PHE A 66 15.02 -19.80 20.82
CA PHE A 66 14.12 -20.75 21.48
C PHE A 66 14.81 -21.86 22.28
N PRO A 67 15.88 -22.51 21.79
CA PRO A 67 16.60 -23.53 22.57
C PRO A 67 17.27 -23.00 23.83
N ARG A 68 17.45 -21.67 23.94
CA ARG A 68 18.18 -20.97 24.99
C ARG A 68 17.30 -20.08 25.86
N LEU A 69 15.97 -20.10 25.69
CA LEU A 69 15.07 -19.23 26.45
C LEU A 69 15.26 -19.34 27.98
N SER A 70 15.56 -20.54 28.49
CA SER A 70 15.83 -20.77 29.91
C SER A 70 17.12 -20.13 30.43
N ASP A 71 18.04 -19.72 29.54
CA ASP A 71 19.28 -19.02 29.91
C ASP A 71 19.00 -17.57 30.33
N TYR A 72 17.87 -17.00 29.91
CA TYR A 72 17.54 -15.59 30.09
C TYR A 72 16.55 -15.38 31.23
N THR A 73 16.80 -14.38 32.07
CA THR A 73 15.81 -13.91 33.06
C THR A 73 14.83 -12.92 32.41
N VAL A 74 15.30 -12.11 31.46
CA VAL A 74 14.50 -11.10 30.75
C VAL A 74 14.73 -11.23 29.25
N VAL A 75 13.66 -11.30 28.48
CA VAL A 75 13.69 -11.17 27.02
C VAL A 75 12.88 -9.94 26.63
N VAL A 76 13.50 -9.02 25.90
CA VAL A 76 12.88 -7.78 25.41
C VAL A 76 12.63 -7.91 23.91
N LEU A 77 11.40 -7.65 23.48
CA LEU A 77 11.05 -7.46 22.08
C LEU A 77 10.99 -5.95 21.84
N ASP A 78 11.99 -5.39 21.15
CA ASP A 78 12.15 -3.95 20.94
C ASP A 78 12.18 -3.64 19.44
N GLY A 79 11.15 -2.95 18.93
CA GLY A 79 11.06 -2.60 17.50
C GLY A 79 11.09 -3.81 16.55
N CYS A 80 10.60 -4.99 16.97
CA CYS A 80 10.71 -6.23 16.19
C CYS A 80 9.73 -6.35 15.01
N TYR A 81 8.72 -5.49 14.94
CA TYR A 81 7.52 -5.72 14.12
C TYR A 81 7.18 -4.62 13.13
N ASN A 82 7.82 -3.45 13.24
CA ASN A 82 7.29 -2.24 12.66
C ASN A 82 7.87 -1.84 11.32
N TYR A 83 8.97 -2.44 10.86
CA TYR A 83 9.58 -1.90 9.66
C TYR A 83 10.42 -2.84 8.78
N ALA A 84 10.99 -3.95 9.29
CA ALA A 84 11.77 -4.90 8.48
C ALA A 84 11.57 -6.37 8.90
N ASN A 85 11.27 -7.24 7.93
CA ASN A 85 11.15 -8.70 8.09
C ASN A 85 10.30 -9.18 9.29
N PRO A 86 9.06 -8.71 9.48
CA PRO A 86 8.24 -9.10 10.63
C PRO A 86 8.00 -10.62 10.66
N GLN A 87 8.17 -11.24 11.83
CA GLN A 87 7.98 -12.68 12.03
C GLN A 87 6.65 -13.02 12.69
N ASP A 88 5.98 -14.08 12.27
CA ASP A 88 4.76 -14.56 12.91
C ASP A 88 5.05 -15.39 14.17
N LEU A 89 5.06 -14.74 15.34
CA LEU A 89 5.35 -15.37 16.62
C LEU A 89 4.22 -16.26 17.17
N ARG A 90 3.06 -16.35 16.50
CA ARG A 90 1.96 -17.23 16.94
C ARG A 90 2.39 -18.70 16.93
N ARG A 91 3.29 -19.07 16.03
CA ARG A 91 3.81 -20.44 15.88
C ARG A 91 4.56 -20.92 17.13
N ASP A 92 5.20 -20.01 17.83
CA ASP A 92 6.06 -20.31 18.99
C ASP A 92 5.42 -19.91 20.32
N ALA A 93 4.13 -19.53 20.33
CA ALA A 93 3.39 -19.15 21.52
C ALA A 93 3.49 -20.18 22.68
N PRO A 94 3.47 -21.50 22.45
CA PRO A 94 3.69 -22.48 23.53
C PRO A 94 5.07 -22.37 24.18
N ALA A 95 6.13 -22.08 23.41
CA ALA A 95 7.49 -21.94 23.92
C ALA A 95 7.62 -20.67 24.78
N TRP A 96 7.08 -19.55 24.31
CA TRP A 96 7.02 -18.31 25.08
C TRP A 96 6.23 -18.46 26.38
N ARG A 97 5.04 -19.09 26.30
CA ARG A 97 4.20 -19.33 27.48
C ARG A 97 4.93 -20.18 28.51
N ARG A 98 5.63 -21.23 28.08
CA ARG A 98 6.43 -22.10 28.95
C ARG A 98 7.57 -21.31 29.62
N TYR A 99 8.35 -20.56 28.84
CA TYR A 99 9.42 -19.70 29.34
C TYR A 99 8.92 -18.76 30.46
N VAL A 100 7.81 -18.06 30.24
CA VAL A 100 7.24 -17.16 31.25
C VAL A 100 6.72 -17.96 32.45
N ALA A 101 6.00 -19.07 32.23
CA ALA A 101 5.46 -19.89 33.32
C ALA A 101 6.57 -20.42 34.26
N GLU A 102 7.75 -20.73 33.72
CA GLU A 102 8.90 -21.25 34.47
C GLU A 102 9.70 -20.17 35.23
N GLY A 103 9.38 -18.88 35.04
CA GLY A 103 10.01 -17.77 35.78
C GLY A 103 10.61 -16.67 34.90
N GLY A 104 10.54 -16.81 33.58
CA GLY A 104 11.02 -15.81 32.63
C GLY A 104 10.19 -14.52 32.62
N CYS A 105 10.84 -13.41 32.32
CA CYS A 105 10.18 -12.14 32.03
C CYS A 105 10.19 -11.88 30.53
N LEU A 106 9.02 -11.63 29.94
CA LEU A 106 8.88 -11.21 28.55
C LEU A 106 8.40 -9.76 28.50
N LEU A 107 9.16 -8.88 27.87
CA LEU A 107 8.84 -7.45 27.76
C LEU A 107 8.58 -7.12 26.29
N ALA A 108 7.31 -7.02 25.94
CA ALA A 108 6.85 -6.60 24.62
C ALA A 108 6.75 -5.07 24.58
N GLY A 109 7.87 -4.43 24.23
CA GLY A 109 7.94 -3.00 23.97
C GLY A 109 7.43 -2.68 22.56
N ASP A 110 7.10 -1.41 22.34
CA ASP A 110 6.59 -0.91 21.07
C ASP A 110 5.40 -1.72 20.54
N ALA A 111 4.49 -2.16 21.43
CA ALA A 111 3.33 -2.99 21.13
C ALA A 111 2.22 -2.19 20.41
N ASN A 112 2.58 -1.55 19.31
CA ASN A 112 1.82 -0.49 18.65
C ASN A 112 1.23 -0.91 17.30
N TYR A 113 1.47 -2.15 16.87
CA TYR A 113 1.16 -2.63 15.52
C TYR A 113 0.24 -3.86 15.52
N PRO A 114 -0.70 -3.99 14.56
CA PRO A 114 -1.67 -5.09 14.49
C PRO A 114 -1.09 -6.50 14.69
N GLN A 115 0.07 -6.75 14.08
CA GLN A 115 0.75 -8.03 14.13
C GLN A 115 1.17 -8.43 15.55
N GLN A 116 1.44 -7.46 16.44
CA GLN A 116 1.78 -7.72 17.83
C GLN A 116 0.57 -8.16 18.66
N TYR A 117 -0.62 -7.67 18.31
CA TYR A 117 -1.86 -7.93 19.04
C TYR A 117 -2.24 -9.41 18.94
N GLU A 118 -2.09 -9.98 17.74
CA GLU A 118 -2.50 -11.34 17.43
C GLU A 118 -1.63 -12.41 18.12
N TRP A 119 -0.33 -12.19 18.31
CA TRP A 119 0.53 -13.18 18.97
C TRP A 119 0.51 -13.07 20.50
N LEU A 120 0.38 -11.86 21.07
CA LEU A 120 0.17 -11.69 22.52
C LEU A 120 -1.06 -12.50 22.97
N ALA A 121 -2.14 -12.37 22.20
CA ALA A 121 -3.36 -13.14 22.31
C ALA A 121 -3.17 -14.67 22.19
N ALA A 122 -2.19 -15.12 21.41
CA ALA A 122 -1.85 -16.53 21.23
C ALA A 122 -0.99 -17.09 22.39
N LEU A 123 -0.14 -16.26 23.03
CA LEU A 123 0.64 -16.64 24.22
C LEU A 123 -0.28 -16.91 25.41
N ASP A 124 -1.20 -15.99 25.68
CA ASP A 124 -2.25 -16.15 26.68
C ASP A 124 -3.48 -15.35 26.27
N ALA A 125 -4.66 -15.98 26.27
CA ALA A 125 -5.90 -15.33 25.86
C ALA A 125 -6.22 -14.06 26.67
N ARG A 126 -5.66 -13.92 27.87
CA ARG A 126 -5.80 -12.73 28.73
C ARG A 126 -4.94 -11.55 28.27
N LEU A 127 -3.94 -11.74 27.40
CA LEU A 127 -3.09 -10.68 26.84
C LEU A 127 -3.73 -10.03 25.60
N ARG A 128 -4.94 -9.48 25.74
CA ARG A 128 -5.55 -8.65 24.68
C ARG A 128 -4.99 -7.23 24.77
N TRP A 129 -4.48 -6.71 23.65
CA TRP A 129 -3.88 -5.39 23.53
C TRP A 129 -4.02 -4.89 22.08
N ALA A 130 -4.40 -3.64 21.85
CA ALA A 130 -4.35 -2.99 20.54
C ALA A 130 -4.20 -1.48 20.66
N CYS A 131 -3.34 -0.85 19.86
CA CYS A 131 -3.16 0.60 19.76
C CYS A 131 -3.92 1.22 18.59
N SER A 132 -4.16 2.53 18.67
CA SER A 132 -4.88 3.30 17.65
C SER A 132 -4.18 3.34 16.30
N GLY A 133 -2.85 3.19 16.27
CA GLY A 133 -2.02 3.39 15.09
C GLY A 133 -2.02 4.85 14.59
N LYS A 134 -2.53 5.78 15.40
CA LYS A 134 -2.61 7.21 15.09
C LYS A 134 -1.72 8.01 16.03
N PRO A 135 -0.96 9.00 15.51
CA PRO A 135 -0.24 9.97 16.32
C PRO A 135 -1.14 10.64 17.35
N THR A 136 -0.70 10.69 18.61
CA THR A 136 -1.38 11.41 19.69
C THR A 136 -0.99 12.88 19.73
N GLY A 137 0.22 13.22 19.27
CA GLY A 137 0.79 14.57 19.35
C GLY A 137 1.13 15.01 20.77
N ARG A 138 1.23 14.05 21.72
CA ARG A 138 1.47 14.29 23.15
C ARG A 138 2.79 13.70 23.64
N GLU A 139 3.70 13.35 22.74
CA GLU A 139 4.96 12.64 23.03
C GLU A 139 5.93 13.44 23.93
N THR A 140 5.69 14.75 24.08
CA THR A 140 6.44 15.63 24.98
C THR A 140 5.83 15.71 26.39
N GLU A 141 4.64 15.17 26.60
CA GLU A 141 3.97 15.11 27.90
C GLU A 141 4.45 13.89 28.71
N THR A 142 4.32 13.97 30.03
CA THR A 142 4.63 12.85 30.93
C THR A 142 3.35 12.17 31.39
N ALA A 143 3.42 10.86 31.64
CA ALA A 143 2.28 10.09 32.11
C ALA A 143 1.72 10.67 33.42
N PRO A 144 0.43 11.06 33.48
CA PRO A 144 -0.15 11.68 34.67
C PRO A 144 -0.33 10.71 35.83
N TRP A 145 -0.28 9.40 35.56
CA TRP A 145 -0.38 8.38 36.60
C TRP A 145 0.57 7.21 36.35
N ILE A 146 1.20 6.78 37.44
CA ILE A 146 1.97 5.54 37.53
C ILE A 146 1.54 4.79 38.80
N ALA A 147 1.58 3.47 38.76
CA ALA A 147 1.24 2.60 39.88
C ALA A 147 2.36 2.58 40.96
N SER A 148 2.70 3.72 41.56
CA SER A 148 3.86 3.86 42.46
C SER A 148 3.82 2.98 43.70
N ASP A 149 2.64 2.48 44.06
CA ASP A 149 2.36 1.50 45.12
C ASP A 149 2.61 0.04 44.67
N HIS A 150 2.67 -0.22 43.36
CA HIS A 150 3.00 -1.52 42.81
C HIS A 150 4.53 -1.78 42.89
N PRO A 151 4.99 -2.96 43.36
CA PRO A 151 6.42 -3.25 43.51
C PRO A 151 7.28 -3.00 42.26
N LEU A 152 6.72 -3.25 41.07
CA LEU A 152 7.40 -3.00 39.78
C LEU A 152 7.70 -1.53 39.51
N MET A 153 6.85 -0.61 39.99
CA MET A 153 6.92 0.82 39.70
C MET A 153 7.41 1.66 40.88
N ALA A 154 7.74 1.03 42.01
CA ALA A 154 8.28 1.70 43.18
C ALA A 154 9.57 2.49 42.83
N GLY A 155 9.50 3.82 42.94
CA GLY A 155 10.61 4.72 42.63
C GLY A 155 10.96 4.82 41.13
N VAL A 156 10.09 4.36 40.23
CA VAL A 156 10.24 4.54 38.78
C VAL A 156 9.68 5.92 38.41
N PRO A 157 10.41 6.77 37.66
CA PRO A 157 9.89 8.06 37.20
C PRO A 157 8.76 7.88 36.18
N ALA A 158 7.84 8.84 36.11
CA ALA A 158 6.80 8.85 35.09
C ALA A 158 7.44 8.97 33.68
N PRO A 159 7.16 8.03 32.76
CA PRO A 159 7.71 8.10 31.41
C PRO A 159 7.01 9.16 30.56
N ALA A 160 7.63 9.54 29.44
CA ALA A 160 6.97 10.32 28.39
C ALA A 160 5.83 9.50 27.74
N LEU A 161 4.82 10.17 27.19
CA LEU A 161 3.75 9.51 26.45
C LEU A 161 4.25 8.98 25.09
N SER A 162 3.58 7.96 24.59
CA SER A 162 3.88 7.32 23.31
C SER A 162 3.15 8.03 22.18
N TRP A 163 3.72 7.92 20.97
CA TRP A 163 3.11 8.48 19.76
C TRP A 163 1.76 7.83 19.44
N THR A 164 1.46 6.66 20.00
CA THR A 164 0.16 6.03 19.90
C THR A 164 -0.34 5.56 21.25
N GLN A 165 -1.64 5.27 21.33
CA GLN A 165 -2.32 4.91 22.57
C GLN A 165 -3.12 3.62 22.41
N PRO A 166 -3.12 2.75 23.43
CA PRO A 166 -3.96 1.56 23.46
C PRO A 166 -5.43 1.92 23.41
N VAL A 167 -6.18 1.32 22.48
CA VAL A 167 -7.63 1.46 22.32
C VAL A 167 -8.39 0.19 22.69
N VAL A 168 -7.69 -0.93 22.83
CA VAL A 168 -8.22 -2.20 23.35
C VAL A 168 -7.21 -2.79 24.33
N TRP A 169 -7.67 -3.23 25.49
CA TRP A 169 -6.87 -4.02 26.42
C TRP A 169 -7.75 -4.91 27.30
N SER A 170 -7.19 -6.03 27.74
CA SER A 170 -7.86 -6.95 28.67
C SER A 170 -7.92 -6.37 30.09
N ARG A 171 -9.02 -6.62 30.81
CA ARG A 171 -9.12 -6.32 32.26
C ARG A 171 -8.23 -7.22 33.13
N ALA A 172 -7.71 -8.32 32.58
CA ALA A 172 -6.76 -9.18 33.27
C ALA A 172 -5.35 -8.58 33.36
N LEU A 173 -5.05 -7.57 32.53
CA LEU A 173 -3.81 -6.82 32.60
C LEU A 173 -3.86 -5.85 33.78
N THR A 174 -2.81 -5.84 34.59
CA THR A 174 -2.63 -4.85 35.67
C THR A 174 -1.95 -3.61 35.08
N PRO A 175 -2.64 -2.45 35.03
CA PRO A 175 -2.04 -1.20 34.54
C PRO A 175 -0.90 -0.75 35.45
N LEU A 176 0.22 -0.34 34.87
CA LEU A 176 1.38 0.20 35.57
C LEU A 176 1.62 1.69 35.27
N VAL A 177 1.19 2.15 34.09
CA VAL A 177 1.26 3.54 33.63
C VAL A 177 -0.02 3.85 32.87
N LEU A 178 -0.66 5.00 33.11
CA LEU A 178 -1.84 5.46 32.37
C LEU A 178 -1.59 6.78 31.64
N ASP A 179 -2.24 6.96 30.50
CA ASP A 179 -2.31 8.24 29.78
C ASP A 179 -3.35 9.21 30.43
N PRO A 180 -3.47 10.47 29.98
CA PRO A 180 -4.47 11.42 30.48
C PRO A 180 -5.93 10.99 30.32
N ASP A 181 -6.21 10.06 29.42
CA ASP A 181 -7.55 9.53 29.17
C ASP A 181 -7.80 8.23 29.98
N GLY A 182 -6.88 7.85 30.87
CA GLY A 182 -6.99 6.66 31.72
C GLY A 182 -6.70 5.34 31.01
N ARG A 183 -6.01 5.37 29.86
CA ARG A 183 -5.67 4.17 29.08
C ARG A 183 -4.30 3.63 29.50
N PRO A 184 -4.12 2.30 29.65
CA PRO A 184 -2.86 1.72 30.06
C PRO A 184 -1.82 1.86 28.97
N MET A 185 -0.70 2.48 29.28
CA MET A 185 0.48 2.57 28.40
C MET A 185 1.49 1.47 28.65
N VAL A 186 1.54 0.99 29.89
CA VAL A 186 2.32 -0.16 30.33
C VAL A 186 1.41 -0.99 31.20
N ALA A 187 1.34 -2.29 30.95
CA ALA A 187 0.58 -3.21 31.78
C ALA A 187 1.29 -4.56 31.93
N SER A 188 0.96 -5.28 32.99
CA SER A 188 1.56 -6.57 33.30
C SER A 188 0.53 -7.69 33.43
N LEU A 189 0.96 -8.93 33.14
CA LEU A 189 0.22 -10.14 33.43
C LEU A 189 1.15 -11.21 34.00
N ALA A 190 0.80 -11.75 35.17
CA ALA A 190 1.49 -12.91 35.74
C ALA A 190 1.04 -14.21 35.05
N ILE A 191 2.02 -15.02 34.67
CA ILE A 191 1.82 -16.37 34.12
C ILE A 191 2.81 -17.29 34.84
N GLY A 192 2.31 -18.23 35.64
CA GLY A 192 3.14 -19.08 36.49
C GLY A 192 4.06 -18.26 37.40
N LYS A 193 5.35 -18.58 37.37
CA LYS A 193 6.39 -17.90 38.16
C LYS A 193 6.86 -16.57 37.55
N GLY A 194 6.68 -16.37 36.25
CA GLY A 194 7.18 -15.21 35.53
C GLY A 194 6.14 -14.11 35.28
N LEU A 195 6.45 -13.25 34.32
CA LEU A 195 5.64 -12.07 33.98
C LEU A 195 5.75 -11.71 32.50
N VAL A 196 4.63 -11.29 31.91
CA VAL A 196 4.61 -10.56 30.64
C VAL A 196 4.34 -9.08 30.91
N ILE A 197 5.17 -8.21 30.35
CA ILE A 197 4.96 -6.77 30.30
C ILE A 197 4.62 -6.40 28.85
N VAL A 198 3.53 -5.67 28.65
CA VAL A 198 3.15 -5.11 27.34
C VAL A 198 3.14 -3.60 27.46
N ALA A 199 3.76 -2.91 26.50
CA ALA A 199 3.83 -1.46 26.52
C ALA A 199 3.75 -0.85 25.13
N SER A 200 3.08 0.30 25.01
CA SER A 200 3.17 1.19 23.85
C SER A 200 4.47 2.02 23.84
N LEU A 201 5.19 2.03 24.97
CA LEU A 201 6.51 2.64 25.12
C LEU A 201 7.61 1.73 24.55
N TYR A 202 8.75 2.33 24.18
CA TYR A 202 9.89 1.64 23.55
C TYR A 202 11.23 2.27 23.92
N SER A 203 12.34 1.58 23.62
CA SER A 203 13.66 1.92 24.16
C SER A 203 14.16 3.32 23.83
N GLN A 204 13.87 3.84 22.64
CA GLN A 204 14.29 5.18 22.21
C GLN A 204 13.57 6.30 22.99
N GLN A 205 12.48 5.99 23.71
CA GLN A 205 11.83 6.90 24.67
C GLN A 205 12.41 6.78 26.09
N GLY A 206 13.50 6.02 26.26
CA GLY A 206 14.14 5.78 27.56
C GLY A 206 13.44 4.71 28.41
N TRP A 207 12.63 3.83 27.81
CA TRP A 207 11.86 2.79 28.52
C TRP A 207 12.12 1.39 27.94
N PRO A 208 12.30 0.32 28.75
CA PRO A 208 12.30 0.31 30.21
C PRO A 208 13.59 0.88 30.82
N GLY A 209 13.45 1.56 31.96
CA GLY A 209 14.58 2.11 32.71
C GLY A 209 15.18 1.14 33.74
N ILE A 210 16.35 1.50 34.26
CA ILE A 210 17.16 0.70 35.22
C ILE A 210 16.37 0.32 36.48
N ARG A 211 15.68 1.29 37.09
CA ARG A 211 14.86 1.07 38.30
C ARG A 211 13.77 0.03 38.06
N PHE A 212 13.05 0.14 36.95
CA PHE A 212 11.99 -0.80 36.59
C PHE A 212 12.54 -2.22 36.40
N LEU A 213 13.65 -2.39 35.69
CA LEU A 213 14.26 -3.70 35.47
C LEU A 213 14.75 -4.34 36.77
N ARG A 214 15.39 -3.58 37.69
CA ARG A 214 15.74 -4.10 39.03
C ARG A 214 14.51 -4.57 39.80
N ASN A 215 13.45 -3.75 39.80
CA ASN A 215 12.20 -4.10 40.46
C ASN A 215 11.58 -5.36 39.84
N LEU A 216 11.59 -5.48 38.51
CA LEU A 216 11.09 -6.64 37.78
C LEU A 216 11.78 -7.93 38.21
N VAL A 217 13.11 -7.98 38.16
CA VAL A 217 13.87 -9.17 38.55
C VAL A 217 13.74 -9.49 40.04
N SER A 218 13.78 -8.47 40.90
CA SER A 218 13.54 -8.63 42.33
C SER A 218 12.17 -9.25 42.60
N TRP A 219 11.14 -8.74 41.92
CA TRP A 219 9.77 -9.19 42.08
C TRP A 219 9.57 -10.63 41.57
N VAL A 220 10.10 -10.98 40.38
CA VAL A 220 9.92 -12.36 39.88
C VAL A 220 10.68 -13.40 40.69
N ARG A 221 11.79 -13.01 41.33
CA ARG A 221 12.60 -13.88 42.20
C ARG A 221 12.21 -13.85 43.67
N ASP A 222 11.24 -13.02 44.07
CA ASP A 222 10.82 -12.88 45.47
C ASP A 222 10.33 -14.23 46.04
N PRO A 223 11.02 -14.81 47.03
CA PRO A 223 10.63 -16.08 47.62
C PRO A 223 9.24 -16.06 48.26
N ALA A 224 8.82 -14.92 48.84
CA ALA A 224 7.51 -14.79 49.47
C ALA A 224 6.39 -14.80 48.42
N ARG A 225 6.60 -14.09 47.29
CA ARG A 225 5.70 -14.15 46.12
C ARG A 225 5.64 -15.57 45.57
N LEU A 226 6.79 -16.20 45.32
CA LEU A 226 6.86 -17.54 44.74
C LEU A 226 6.23 -18.61 45.66
N ALA A 227 6.37 -18.47 46.98
CA ALA A 227 5.71 -19.34 47.96
C ALA A 227 4.20 -19.08 48.09
N ALA A 228 3.75 -17.85 47.80
CA ALA A 228 2.33 -17.49 47.78
C ALA A 228 1.63 -17.83 46.46
N LEU A 229 2.37 -18.27 45.43
CA LEU A 229 1.76 -18.77 44.20
C LEU A 229 0.97 -20.05 44.55
N PRO A 230 -0.27 -20.18 44.06
CA PRO A 230 -1.03 -21.41 44.25
C PRO A 230 -0.23 -22.59 43.68
N ALA A 231 -0.15 -23.70 44.43
CA ALA A 231 0.45 -24.95 43.94
C ALA A 231 -0.20 -25.31 42.61
N GLU A 232 0.61 -25.57 41.58
CA GLU A 232 0.07 -25.80 40.24
C GLU A 232 -0.99 -26.91 40.27
N PRO A 233 -2.19 -26.68 39.71
CA PRO A 233 -3.05 -27.80 39.42
C PRO A 233 -2.32 -28.70 38.42
N ALA A 234 -2.22 -29.97 38.75
CA ALA A 234 -1.95 -31.03 37.78
C ALA A 234 -2.81 -30.78 36.54
N GLU A 235 -2.27 -31.15 35.38
CA GLU A 235 -2.83 -31.06 34.03
C GLU A 235 -4.28 -31.61 33.91
N SER A 236 -5.27 -30.93 34.52
CA SER A 236 -6.70 -31.16 34.40
C SER A 236 -7.48 -30.07 35.18
N ALA A 237 -7.56 -28.88 34.62
CA ALA A 237 -8.77 -28.06 34.65
C ALA A 237 -8.54 -26.91 33.68
N THR A 238 -9.02 -27.09 32.46
CA THR A 238 -9.38 -25.99 31.57
C THR A 238 -10.02 -24.91 32.45
N PRO A 239 -9.58 -23.63 32.40
CA PRO A 239 -10.34 -22.58 33.04
C PRO A 239 -11.76 -22.75 32.52
N VAL A 240 -12.75 -22.86 33.41
CA VAL A 240 -14.15 -22.86 32.99
C VAL A 240 -14.32 -21.53 32.27
N ALA A 241 -14.24 -21.61 30.93
CA ALA A 241 -14.55 -20.49 30.08
C ALA A 241 -15.94 -20.02 30.53
N PRO A 242 -16.19 -18.70 30.63
CA PRO A 242 -17.55 -18.23 30.82
C PRO A 242 -18.45 -19.01 29.86
N ALA A 243 -19.49 -19.65 30.39
CA ALA A 243 -20.31 -20.56 29.60
C ALA A 243 -20.73 -19.85 28.32
N ARG A 244 -20.34 -20.40 27.16
CA ARG A 244 -20.68 -19.80 25.87
C ARG A 244 -22.20 -19.70 25.79
N PRO A 245 -22.77 -18.56 25.39
CA PRO A 245 -24.21 -18.49 25.23
C PRO A 245 -24.61 -19.48 24.13
N GLU A 246 -25.68 -20.24 24.38
CA GLU A 246 -26.19 -21.23 23.45
C GLU A 246 -27.52 -20.77 22.86
N LEU A 247 -27.75 -21.08 21.59
CA LEU A 247 -28.98 -20.76 20.87
C LEU A 247 -29.44 -21.97 20.07
N HIS A 248 -30.63 -22.50 20.36
CA HIS A 248 -31.28 -23.43 19.46
C HIS A 248 -31.85 -22.66 18.26
N VAL A 249 -31.49 -23.05 17.04
CA VAL A 249 -31.99 -22.45 15.79
C VAL A 249 -33.21 -23.22 15.28
N PRO A 250 -34.44 -22.67 15.35
CA PRO A 250 -35.66 -23.34 14.92
C PRO A 250 -35.81 -23.35 13.40
N MET A 251 -36.47 -24.39 12.88
CA MET A 251 -36.85 -24.51 11.46
C MET A 251 -38.16 -23.77 11.24
N LEU A 252 -38.18 -22.82 10.30
CA LEU A 252 -39.39 -22.09 9.93
C LEU A 252 -40.30 -22.93 9.04
N SER A 253 -41.61 -22.86 9.30
CA SER A 253 -42.64 -23.43 8.41
C SER A 253 -42.76 -22.66 7.09
N THR A 254 -42.51 -21.35 7.10
CA THR A 254 -42.54 -20.46 5.93
C THR A 254 -41.33 -19.53 5.97
N ALA A 255 -40.63 -19.37 4.85
CA ALA A 255 -39.50 -18.45 4.75
C ALA A 255 -39.98 -16.98 4.86
N PRO A 256 -39.24 -16.10 5.56
CA PRO A 256 -39.59 -14.69 5.68
C PRO A 256 -39.43 -13.97 4.34
N VAL A 257 -40.23 -12.92 4.13
CA VAL A 257 -40.12 -12.07 2.95
C VAL A 257 -39.08 -11.00 3.24
N LEU A 258 -37.92 -11.06 2.58
CA LEU A 258 -36.90 -10.03 2.73
C LEU A 258 -37.39 -8.70 2.11
N ASP A 259 -37.98 -7.84 2.92
CA ASP A 259 -38.41 -6.50 2.54
C ASP A 259 -37.93 -5.42 3.53
N GLY A 260 -37.25 -5.83 4.60
CA GLY A 260 -36.69 -4.97 5.63
C GLY A 260 -37.68 -4.67 6.76
N VAL A 261 -38.88 -5.26 6.74
CA VAL A 261 -39.90 -5.15 7.79
C VAL A 261 -39.94 -6.45 8.56
N ILE A 262 -39.84 -6.39 9.89
CA ILE A 262 -39.89 -7.59 10.73
C ILE A 262 -41.32 -7.79 11.22
N ASP A 263 -42.11 -8.60 10.52
CA ASP A 263 -43.48 -8.92 10.93
C ASP A 263 -43.49 -9.99 12.04
N SER A 264 -44.35 -9.79 13.04
CA SER A 264 -44.49 -10.71 14.19
C SER A 264 -44.91 -12.14 13.80
N ARG A 265 -45.56 -12.34 12.64
CA ARG A 265 -46.05 -13.64 12.17
C ARG A 265 -44.98 -14.43 11.44
N GLU A 266 -44.21 -13.80 10.56
CA GLU A 266 -43.18 -14.52 9.77
C GLU A 266 -41.97 -14.91 10.63
N TRP A 267 -41.68 -14.13 11.67
CA TRP A 267 -40.60 -14.40 12.62
C TRP A 267 -41.08 -15.02 13.94
N ALA A 268 -42.35 -15.45 14.02
CA ALA A 268 -42.97 -15.99 15.25
C ALA A 268 -42.26 -17.23 15.81
N GLU A 269 -41.76 -18.09 14.91
CA GLU A 269 -41.09 -19.33 15.24
C GLU A 269 -39.58 -19.14 15.50
N ALA A 270 -39.03 -17.94 15.25
CA ALA A 270 -37.60 -17.68 15.35
C ALA A 270 -37.10 -17.57 16.80
N ALA A 271 -35.84 -17.94 17.03
CA ALA A 271 -35.21 -17.73 18.32
C ALA A 271 -34.88 -16.24 18.49
N VAL A 272 -35.19 -15.68 19.67
CA VAL A 272 -35.04 -14.25 19.94
C VAL A 272 -33.90 -14.00 20.93
N LEU A 273 -32.96 -13.16 20.54
CA LEU A 273 -31.84 -12.68 21.34
C LEU A 273 -32.08 -11.23 21.74
N THR A 274 -32.17 -10.97 23.05
CA THR A 274 -32.33 -9.61 23.60
C THR A 274 -31.15 -9.17 24.46
N SER A 275 -30.28 -10.10 24.84
CA SER A 275 -29.16 -9.85 25.76
C SER A 275 -27.87 -9.63 24.98
N PHE A 276 -27.64 -8.36 24.64
CA PHE A 276 -26.37 -7.88 24.07
C PHE A 276 -25.56 -7.19 25.15
N ALA A 277 -24.23 -7.26 25.05
CA ALA A 277 -23.32 -6.51 25.90
C ALA A 277 -22.22 -5.87 25.06
N SER A 278 -21.69 -4.75 25.54
CA SER A 278 -20.48 -4.16 24.96
C SER A 278 -19.34 -5.17 24.96
N VAL A 279 -18.42 -5.08 24.00
CA VAL A 279 -17.19 -5.88 23.98
C VAL A 279 -16.38 -5.78 25.28
N SER A 280 -16.52 -4.69 26.04
CA SER A 280 -15.91 -4.50 27.36
C SER A 280 -16.71 -5.11 28.53
N GLY A 281 -17.85 -5.75 28.25
CA GLY A 281 -18.78 -6.33 29.21
C GLY A 281 -19.80 -5.36 29.81
N ALA A 282 -19.81 -4.08 29.39
CA ALA A 282 -20.79 -3.09 29.85
C ALA A 282 -22.18 -3.28 29.21
N ALA A 283 -23.23 -2.79 29.86
CA ALA A 283 -24.57 -2.79 29.27
C ALA A 283 -24.61 -1.91 28.00
N PRO A 284 -25.35 -2.31 26.96
CA PRO A 284 -25.49 -1.51 25.75
C PRO A 284 -26.33 -0.26 26.05
N ARG A 285 -25.94 0.88 25.47
CA ARG A 285 -26.72 2.12 25.50
C ARG A 285 -27.92 2.01 24.56
N GLN A 286 -27.69 1.49 23.35
CA GLN A 286 -28.73 1.31 22.35
C GLN A 286 -29.21 -0.15 22.35
N ARG A 287 -30.53 -0.36 22.43
CA ARG A 287 -31.11 -1.69 22.50
C ARG A 287 -31.07 -2.37 21.12
N THR A 288 -30.61 -3.63 21.09
CA THR A 288 -30.65 -4.47 19.90
C THR A 288 -31.40 -5.77 20.19
N VAL A 289 -32.30 -6.15 19.29
CA VAL A 289 -32.96 -7.47 19.29
C VAL A 289 -32.52 -8.19 18.03
N CYS A 290 -32.07 -9.43 18.14
CA CYS A 290 -31.74 -10.28 17.00
C CYS A 290 -32.67 -11.49 16.96
N ARG A 291 -33.17 -11.87 15.80
CA ARG A 291 -33.93 -13.10 15.56
C ARG A 291 -33.15 -14.01 14.64
N VAL A 292 -33.12 -15.29 14.96
CA VAL A 292 -32.37 -16.29 14.21
C VAL A 292 -33.25 -17.51 13.97
N ALA A 293 -33.32 -17.94 12.72
CA ALA A 293 -34.03 -19.15 12.33
C ALA A 293 -33.37 -19.77 11.09
N GLN A 294 -33.81 -20.97 10.70
CA GLN A 294 -33.36 -21.62 9.48
C GLN A 294 -34.55 -22.05 8.63
N GLY A 295 -34.37 -22.06 7.32
CA GLY A 295 -35.19 -22.82 6.39
C GLY A 295 -34.46 -24.09 5.94
N PRO A 296 -34.97 -24.81 4.93
CA PRO A 296 -34.31 -25.98 4.39
C PRO A 296 -32.99 -25.67 3.69
N ASP A 297 -32.80 -24.44 3.18
CA ASP A 297 -31.62 -24.05 2.38
C ASP A 297 -30.84 -22.83 2.88
N ASP A 298 -31.35 -22.16 3.91
CA ASP A 298 -30.89 -20.83 4.30
C ASP A 298 -30.93 -20.65 5.82
N LEU A 299 -29.98 -19.87 6.33
CA LEU A 299 -30.06 -19.25 7.65
C LEU A 299 -30.66 -17.85 7.49
N TYR A 300 -31.63 -17.52 8.35
CA TYR A 300 -32.30 -16.23 8.38
C TYR A 300 -31.97 -15.50 9.68
N VAL A 301 -31.59 -14.23 9.56
CA VAL A 301 -31.26 -13.36 10.70
C VAL A 301 -31.97 -12.03 10.54
N ALA A 302 -32.61 -11.55 11.60
CA ALA A 302 -33.23 -10.22 11.62
C ALA A 302 -32.70 -9.40 12.78
N PHE A 303 -32.42 -8.12 12.56
CA PHE A 303 -32.01 -7.18 13.61
C PHE A 303 -33.05 -6.07 13.77
N GLU A 304 -33.46 -5.84 15.01
CA GLU A 304 -34.10 -4.60 15.45
C GLU A 304 -33.08 -3.74 16.18
N CYS A 305 -32.62 -2.68 15.52
CA CYS A 305 -31.68 -1.72 16.06
C CYS A 305 -32.47 -0.51 16.57
N HIS A 306 -32.69 -0.45 17.88
CA HIS A 306 -33.38 0.69 18.49
C HIS A 306 -32.40 1.80 18.82
N ASP A 307 -32.81 3.04 18.57
CA ASP A 307 -32.03 4.25 18.81
C ASP A 307 -32.81 5.23 19.71
N GLU A 308 -32.13 5.81 20.71
CA GLU A 308 -32.66 6.93 21.49
C GLU A 308 -32.85 8.18 20.63
N ALA A 309 -33.80 9.05 21.00
CA ALA A 309 -34.11 10.26 20.25
C ALA A 309 -32.86 11.16 20.07
N GLY A 310 -32.53 11.51 18.82
CA GLY A 310 -31.36 12.34 18.48
C GLY A 310 -30.04 11.58 18.32
N ALA A 311 -30.04 10.25 18.47
CA ALA A 311 -28.87 9.40 18.26
C ALA A 311 -28.64 9.07 16.77
N ASP A 312 -28.46 10.06 15.90
CA ASP A 312 -28.12 9.81 14.49
C ASP A 312 -26.69 9.27 14.34
N ALA A 313 -26.49 8.26 13.48
CA ALA A 313 -25.17 7.77 13.08
C ALA A 313 -24.75 8.32 11.70
N PRO A 314 -23.44 8.53 11.47
CA PRO A 314 -22.89 8.76 10.14
C PRO A 314 -23.26 7.63 9.15
N GLN A 315 -23.34 7.99 7.87
CA GLN A 315 -23.58 7.08 6.74
C GLN A 315 -22.57 7.41 5.64
N THR A 316 -21.33 7.06 5.89
CA THR A 316 -20.19 7.39 5.03
C THR A 316 -19.82 6.23 4.11
N ALA A 317 -20.09 4.99 4.54
CA ALA A 317 -19.84 3.77 3.80
C ALA A 317 -21.03 3.45 2.87
N THR A 318 -20.81 3.58 1.56
CA THR A 318 -21.88 3.51 0.55
C THR A 318 -21.57 2.56 -0.60
N ALA A 319 -20.32 2.13 -0.75
CA ALA A 319 -19.91 1.10 -1.70
C ALA A 319 -19.85 -0.28 -1.06
N HIS A 320 -20.01 -1.32 -1.89
CA HIS A 320 -19.84 -2.71 -1.50
C HIS A 320 -18.43 -2.93 -0.92
N ASP A 321 -18.33 -3.69 0.17
CA ASP A 321 -17.09 -3.95 0.93
C ASP A 321 -16.39 -2.73 1.51
N ASP A 322 -17.07 -1.57 1.58
CA ASP A 322 -16.57 -0.45 2.38
C ASP A 322 -16.39 -0.88 3.85
N ALA A 323 -15.61 -0.09 4.59
CA ALA A 323 -15.38 -0.30 6.02
C ALA A 323 -16.65 0.02 6.85
N LEU A 324 -17.71 -0.79 6.74
CA LEU A 324 -19.04 -0.51 7.32
C LEU A 324 -19.01 -0.18 8.82
N TRP A 325 -18.03 -0.69 9.56
CA TRP A 325 -17.82 -0.42 10.99
C TRP A 325 -17.43 1.04 11.33
N VAL A 326 -17.25 1.91 10.33
CA VAL A 326 -17.14 3.36 10.55
C VAL A 326 -18.51 4.02 10.77
N ASP A 327 -19.60 3.36 10.38
CA ASP A 327 -20.99 3.79 10.52
C ASP A 327 -21.75 2.92 11.56
N ASP A 328 -23.09 2.97 11.57
CA ASP A 328 -23.96 2.01 12.27
C ASP A 328 -24.27 0.79 11.38
N CYS A 329 -23.78 -0.38 11.79
CA CYS A 329 -23.96 -1.64 11.10
C CYS A 329 -24.20 -2.81 12.05
N VAL A 330 -24.84 -3.86 11.52
CA VAL A 330 -24.94 -5.17 12.16
C VAL A 330 -24.06 -6.18 11.44
N GLU A 331 -23.51 -7.11 12.20
CA GLU A 331 -22.52 -8.07 11.71
C GLU A 331 -22.89 -9.46 12.22
N VAL A 332 -22.93 -10.44 11.31
CA VAL A 332 -23.16 -11.86 11.59
C VAL A 332 -21.86 -12.61 11.35
N PHE A 333 -21.34 -13.27 12.38
CA PHE A 333 -20.16 -14.11 12.30
C PHE A 333 -20.57 -15.58 12.42
N LEU A 334 -20.11 -16.43 11.50
CA LEU A 334 -20.47 -17.85 11.44
C LEU A 334 -19.24 -18.73 11.21
N ASP A 335 -19.03 -19.72 12.07
CA ASP A 335 -18.07 -20.81 11.86
C ASP A 335 -18.83 -22.14 11.76
N PRO A 336 -19.23 -22.52 10.53
CA PRO A 336 -19.86 -23.81 10.26
C PRO A 336 -18.86 -24.94 10.54
N GLY A 337 -19.20 -25.83 11.48
CA GLY A 337 -18.31 -26.90 11.92
C GLY A 337 -17.57 -26.61 13.23
N GLY A 338 -17.61 -25.37 13.73
CA GLY A 338 -17.20 -25.01 15.08
C GLY A 338 -15.73 -25.29 15.40
N LYS A 339 -14.84 -25.12 14.41
CA LYS A 339 -13.40 -25.37 14.59
C LYS A 339 -12.70 -24.27 15.39
N GLY A 340 -13.29 -23.07 15.47
CA GLY A 340 -12.74 -21.92 16.17
C GLY A 340 -11.56 -21.26 15.45
N GLU A 341 -11.29 -21.63 14.19
CA GLU A 341 -10.11 -21.20 13.43
C GLU A 341 -10.40 -19.99 12.53
N ARG A 342 -11.54 -19.99 11.83
CA ARG A 342 -11.97 -18.97 10.87
C ARG A 342 -13.49 -18.86 10.88
N CYS A 343 -14.03 -17.72 10.46
CA CYS A 343 -15.47 -17.50 10.35
C CYS A 343 -15.84 -16.72 9.08
N HIS A 344 -17.05 -16.95 8.58
CA HIS A 344 -17.70 -16.10 7.58
C HIS A 344 -18.26 -14.88 8.29
N VAL A 345 -18.11 -13.71 7.67
CA VAL A 345 -18.61 -12.43 8.16
C VAL A 345 -19.61 -11.90 7.15
N PHE A 346 -20.79 -11.50 7.61
CA PHE A 346 -21.81 -10.82 6.81
C PHE A 346 -22.24 -9.55 7.53
N ALA A 347 -21.95 -8.39 6.95
CA ALA A 347 -22.20 -7.09 7.55
C ALA A 347 -23.14 -6.25 6.67
N VAL A 348 -24.12 -5.61 7.28
CA VAL A 348 -25.02 -4.66 6.61
C VAL A 348 -25.22 -3.42 7.46
N ASN A 349 -25.18 -2.25 6.83
CA ASN A 349 -25.45 -0.98 7.51
C ASN A 349 -26.90 -0.52 7.31
N ALA A 350 -27.28 0.57 7.98
CA ALA A 350 -28.64 1.12 7.91
C ALA A 350 -29.05 1.68 6.53
N THR A 351 -28.16 1.74 5.53
CA THR A 351 -28.50 2.09 4.14
C THR A 351 -28.62 0.86 3.24
N GLY A 352 -28.41 -0.34 3.79
CA GLY A 352 -28.40 -1.60 3.04
C GLY A 352 -27.08 -1.87 2.31
N THR A 353 -26.03 -1.09 2.58
CA THR A 353 -24.67 -1.38 2.07
C THR A 353 -24.17 -2.65 2.74
N ARG A 354 -23.56 -3.54 1.95
CA ARG A 354 -23.15 -4.88 2.36
C ARG A 354 -21.64 -5.06 2.25
N ALA A 355 -21.12 -5.88 3.15
CA ALA A 355 -19.74 -6.37 3.10
C ALA A 355 -19.68 -7.80 3.63
N GLU A 356 -18.80 -8.60 3.05
CA GLU A 356 -18.54 -9.97 3.51
C GLU A 356 -17.04 -10.27 3.59
N ALA A 357 -16.69 -11.30 4.36
CA ALA A 357 -15.32 -11.79 4.46
C ALA A 357 -15.27 -13.24 4.95
N LEU A 358 -14.14 -13.90 4.73
CA LEU A 358 -13.78 -15.16 5.37
C LEU A 358 -12.56 -14.95 6.26
N GLY A 359 -12.79 -14.75 7.56
CA GLY A 359 -11.75 -14.36 8.51
C GLY A 359 -11.13 -13.02 8.10
N PRO A 360 -9.80 -12.92 7.90
CA PRO A 360 -9.16 -11.70 7.41
C PRO A 360 -9.27 -11.50 5.89
N ASP A 361 -9.71 -12.53 5.15
CA ASP A 361 -9.83 -12.45 3.69
C ASP A 361 -11.10 -11.70 3.28
N ARG A 362 -10.92 -10.41 2.96
CA ARG A 362 -11.97 -9.51 2.44
C ARG A 362 -12.17 -9.62 0.93
N SER A 363 -11.43 -10.49 0.24
CA SER A 363 -11.62 -10.77 -1.19
C SER A 363 -12.55 -11.96 -1.44
N TRP A 364 -12.99 -12.62 -0.36
CA TRP A 364 -13.95 -13.70 -0.42
C TRP A 364 -15.37 -13.15 -0.59
N ASP A 365 -16.05 -13.61 -1.64
CA ASP A 365 -17.40 -13.18 -2.00
C ASP A 365 -18.37 -14.38 -1.99
N GLY A 366 -19.23 -14.46 -0.98
CA GLY A 366 -20.36 -15.40 -0.94
C GLY A 366 -21.66 -14.73 -1.35
N TYR A 367 -22.59 -15.43 -2.01
CA TYR A 367 -23.91 -14.84 -2.27
C TYR A 367 -24.76 -14.82 -1.00
N TRP A 368 -25.25 -13.66 -0.59
CA TRP A 368 -26.24 -13.52 0.46
C TRP A 368 -27.20 -12.39 0.12
N ALA A 369 -28.30 -12.23 0.85
CA ALA A 369 -29.27 -11.16 0.62
C ALA A 369 -29.55 -10.41 1.92
N ALA A 370 -29.71 -9.09 1.82
CA ALA A 370 -30.17 -8.27 2.93
C ALA A 370 -31.13 -7.16 2.47
N ARG A 371 -32.05 -6.79 3.35
CA ARG A 371 -32.92 -5.62 3.22
C ARG A 371 -32.96 -4.87 4.52
N THR A 372 -33.05 -3.55 4.43
CA THR A 372 -33.12 -2.68 5.59
C THR A 372 -34.25 -1.68 5.45
N SER A 373 -34.82 -1.30 6.58
CA SER A 373 -35.80 -0.22 6.66
C SER A 373 -35.49 0.68 7.85
N ARG A 374 -36.01 1.91 7.82
CA ARG A 374 -35.82 2.89 8.89
C ARG A 374 -37.17 3.33 9.43
N GLY A 375 -37.23 3.47 10.74
CA GLY A 375 -38.39 3.94 11.47
C GLY A 375 -38.01 5.05 12.46
N PRO A 376 -39.00 5.59 13.19
CA PRO A 376 -38.78 6.64 14.18
C PRO A 376 -38.00 6.16 15.42
N ASP A 377 -37.96 4.85 15.68
CA ASP A 377 -37.29 4.24 16.84
C ASP A 377 -35.94 3.58 16.47
N GLY A 378 -35.43 3.79 15.26
CA GLY A 378 -34.17 3.22 14.76
C GLY A 378 -34.32 2.56 13.39
N TRP A 379 -33.65 1.43 13.17
CA TRP A 379 -33.66 0.73 11.88
C TRP A 379 -33.77 -0.79 12.03
N ARG A 380 -34.12 -1.45 10.93
CA ARG A 380 -34.32 -2.90 10.84
C ARG A 380 -33.47 -3.48 9.73
N ALA A 381 -33.00 -4.70 9.92
CA ALA A 381 -32.32 -5.48 8.90
C ALA A 381 -32.89 -6.89 8.85
N GLU A 382 -33.11 -7.41 7.65
CA GLU A 382 -33.37 -8.82 7.41
C GLU A 382 -32.29 -9.38 6.50
N ILE A 383 -31.75 -10.54 6.87
CA ILE A 383 -30.58 -11.16 6.27
C ILE A 383 -30.92 -12.61 5.95
N ARG A 384 -30.57 -13.03 4.75
CA ARG A 384 -30.64 -14.42 4.29
C ARG A 384 -29.27 -14.89 3.83
N ILE A 385 -28.80 -15.97 4.44
CA ILE A 385 -27.50 -16.59 4.17
C ILE A 385 -27.74 -18.02 3.69
N PRO A 386 -27.64 -18.29 2.38
CA PRO A 386 -27.72 -19.66 1.85
C PRO A 386 -26.61 -20.54 2.42
N PHE A 387 -26.92 -21.81 2.71
CA PHE A 387 -25.91 -22.74 3.24
C PHE A 387 -24.74 -22.97 2.27
N THR A 388 -24.97 -22.87 0.96
CA THR A 388 -23.90 -22.92 -0.05
C THR A 388 -22.86 -21.82 0.17
N SER A 389 -23.29 -20.63 0.61
CA SER A 389 -22.40 -19.48 0.85
C SER A 389 -21.49 -19.70 2.06
N LEU A 390 -21.75 -20.72 2.86
CA LEU A 390 -20.91 -21.15 3.98
C LEU A 390 -19.97 -22.30 3.60
N GLY A 391 -19.84 -22.60 2.30
CA GLY A 391 -19.04 -23.71 1.81
C GLY A 391 -19.71 -25.08 1.96
N ILE A 392 -21.00 -25.14 2.31
CA ILE A 392 -21.70 -26.41 2.53
C ILE A 392 -22.11 -27.02 1.18
N SER A 393 -21.78 -28.29 0.99
CA SER A 393 -22.10 -29.09 -0.19
C SER A 393 -22.31 -30.56 0.19
N ALA A 394 -22.75 -31.42 -0.75
CA ALA A 394 -22.81 -32.88 -0.55
C ALA A 394 -21.47 -33.55 -0.18
N ALA A 395 -20.35 -32.82 -0.23
CA ALA A 395 -19.05 -33.30 0.23
C ALA A 395 -18.73 -32.90 1.68
N THR A 396 -19.51 -32.00 2.28
CA THR A 396 -19.28 -31.48 3.63
C THR A 396 -19.84 -32.47 4.66
N PRO A 397 -19.02 -33.00 5.60
CA PRO A 397 -19.52 -33.85 6.67
C PRO A 397 -20.57 -33.12 7.52
N PRO A 398 -21.58 -33.82 8.06
CA PRO A 398 -22.53 -33.21 8.98
C PRO A 398 -21.79 -32.66 10.21
N ALA A 399 -21.84 -31.34 10.42
CA ALA A 399 -21.35 -30.72 11.63
C ALA A 399 -22.41 -30.82 12.73
N SER A 400 -22.04 -31.26 13.93
CA SER A 400 -22.96 -31.33 15.07
C SER A 400 -23.16 -29.98 15.77
N THR A 401 -22.24 -29.03 15.57
CA THR A 401 -22.17 -27.77 16.33
C THR A 401 -21.62 -26.65 15.46
N TRP A 402 -22.30 -25.49 15.46
CA TRP A 402 -21.83 -24.27 14.79
C TRP A 402 -21.48 -23.24 15.85
N LEU A 403 -20.50 -22.38 15.55
CA LEU A 403 -20.20 -21.22 16.40
C LEU A 403 -20.66 -19.94 15.69
N ALA A 404 -21.22 -19.00 16.44
CA ALA A 404 -21.69 -17.74 15.89
C ALA A 404 -21.56 -16.56 16.84
N ASN A 405 -21.54 -15.36 16.26
CA ASN A 405 -21.77 -14.13 16.99
C ASN A 405 -22.66 -13.18 16.18
N PHE A 406 -23.47 -12.42 16.90
CA PHE A 406 -24.34 -11.40 16.33
C PHE A 406 -23.97 -10.09 16.99
N CYS A 407 -23.62 -9.10 16.19
CA CYS A 407 -23.00 -7.87 16.67
C CYS A 407 -23.63 -6.64 16.06
N ARG A 408 -23.49 -5.50 16.75
CA ARG A 408 -23.79 -4.16 16.23
C ARG A 408 -22.63 -3.22 16.55
N THR A 409 -22.09 -2.55 15.54
CA THR A 409 -21.13 -1.44 15.68
C THR A 409 -21.85 -0.14 15.36
N ARG A 410 -21.61 0.92 16.14
CA ARG A 410 -22.11 2.27 15.88
C ARG A 410 -21.09 3.32 16.30
N ARG A 411 -21.08 4.47 15.60
CA ARG A 411 -20.42 5.71 16.05
C ARG A 411 -21.43 6.83 16.24
N ASP A 412 -21.21 7.66 17.26
CA ASP A 412 -21.97 8.90 17.39
C ASP A 412 -21.58 9.93 16.32
N ARG A 413 -22.49 10.87 16.02
CA ARG A 413 -22.29 11.94 15.03
C ARG A 413 -21.11 12.87 15.37
N ALA A 414 -20.72 12.95 16.64
CA ALA A 414 -19.57 13.74 17.07
C ALA A 414 -18.23 13.04 16.80
N GLY A 415 -18.24 11.74 16.48
CA GLY A 415 -17.04 10.92 16.29
C GLY A 415 -16.28 10.61 17.58
N ILE A 416 -16.90 10.85 18.75
CA ILE A 416 -16.26 10.83 20.07
C ILE A 416 -16.41 9.44 20.74
N GLY A 417 -17.43 8.66 20.39
CA GLY A 417 -17.66 7.31 20.94
C GLY A 417 -18.00 6.25 19.89
N ARG A 418 -17.31 5.11 19.92
CA ARG A 418 -17.70 3.86 19.25
C ARG A 418 -18.40 2.95 20.26
N GLU A 419 -19.63 2.55 19.96
CA GLU A 419 -20.33 1.48 20.66
C GLU A 419 -20.24 0.19 19.84
N ALA A 420 -19.73 -0.87 20.46
CA ALA A 420 -19.61 -2.19 19.84
C ALA A 420 -20.20 -3.22 20.79
N THR A 421 -21.32 -3.81 20.39
CA THR A 421 -22.11 -4.75 21.20
C THR A 421 -22.21 -6.11 20.51
N ALA A 422 -22.21 -7.17 21.30
CA ALA A 422 -22.24 -8.55 20.83
C ALA A 422 -23.15 -9.42 21.71
N TRP A 423 -23.73 -10.47 21.10
CA TRP A 423 -24.41 -11.53 21.83
C TRP A 423 -23.44 -12.38 22.67
N ALA A 424 -22.27 -12.69 22.12
CA ALA A 424 -21.17 -13.36 22.82
C ALA A 424 -19.96 -12.41 22.93
N PRO A 425 -19.90 -11.52 23.94
CA PRO A 425 -18.78 -10.59 24.12
C PRO A 425 -17.51 -11.36 24.54
N ASN A 426 -16.39 -11.10 23.86
CA ASN A 426 -15.12 -11.82 24.06
C ASN A 426 -13.96 -10.90 24.51
N GLY A 427 -14.24 -9.70 25.01
CA GLY A 427 -13.21 -8.80 25.55
C GLY A 427 -12.29 -8.15 24.50
N GLY A 428 -12.62 -8.23 23.20
CA GLY A 428 -11.76 -7.75 22.12
C GLY A 428 -12.49 -7.48 20.80
N MET A 429 -11.97 -8.06 19.71
CA MET A 429 -12.51 -7.89 18.35
C MET A 429 -13.67 -8.87 18.09
N PHE A 430 -14.63 -8.47 17.25
CA PHE A 430 -15.76 -9.33 16.90
C PHE A 430 -15.38 -10.59 16.12
N ASN A 431 -14.27 -10.58 15.38
CA ASN A 431 -13.85 -11.68 14.51
C ASN A 431 -12.94 -12.73 15.19
N ASP A 432 -13.19 -13.05 16.46
CA ASP A 432 -12.45 -14.08 17.21
C ASP A 432 -13.38 -15.28 17.49
N PRO A 433 -13.36 -16.32 16.62
CA PRO A 433 -14.27 -17.46 16.72
C PRO A 433 -14.14 -18.27 18.02
N ALA A 434 -13.01 -18.17 18.72
CA ALA A 434 -12.82 -18.84 20.00
C ALA A 434 -13.76 -18.29 21.10
N GLY A 435 -14.24 -17.06 20.95
CA GLY A 435 -15.18 -16.40 21.86
C GLY A 435 -16.65 -16.48 21.46
N PHE A 436 -16.99 -17.18 20.36
CA PHE A 436 -18.36 -17.23 19.83
C PHE A 436 -19.29 -18.07 20.70
N GLY A 437 -20.58 -17.74 20.63
CA GLY A 437 -21.65 -18.58 21.18
C GLY A 437 -21.88 -19.81 20.31
N VAL A 438 -22.71 -20.72 20.80
CA VAL A 438 -22.98 -22.01 20.16
C VAL A 438 -24.37 -22.01 19.53
N LEU A 439 -24.46 -22.32 18.24
CA LEU A 439 -25.73 -22.60 17.57
C LEU A 439 -26.01 -24.11 17.56
N GLN A 440 -27.13 -24.49 18.16
CA GLN A 440 -27.63 -25.86 18.26
C GLN A 440 -28.80 -26.08 17.29
N GLY A 441 -28.94 -27.30 16.79
CA GLY A 441 -30.10 -27.71 16.00
C GLY A 441 -30.12 -27.21 14.55
N VAL A 442 -29.04 -26.63 14.03
CA VAL A 442 -28.91 -26.31 12.60
C VAL A 442 -28.89 -27.62 11.79
N ARG A 443 -29.84 -27.79 10.87
CA ARG A 443 -30.04 -28.99 10.06
C ARG A 443 -29.81 -28.67 8.61
N VAL A 444 -28.73 -29.21 8.05
CA VAL A 444 -28.40 -29.03 6.63
C VAL A 444 -28.45 -30.39 5.94
N ASP A 445 -29.32 -30.51 4.93
CA ASP A 445 -29.35 -31.65 4.04
C ASP A 445 -28.37 -31.41 2.88
N ALA A 446 -27.14 -31.90 3.07
CA ALA A 446 -26.05 -31.69 2.13
C ALA A 446 -26.35 -32.24 0.72
N ASP A 447 -27.22 -33.25 0.59
CA ASP A 447 -27.58 -33.86 -0.69
C ASP A 447 -28.41 -32.92 -1.59
N ARG A 448 -29.01 -31.86 -1.02
CA ARG A 448 -29.67 -30.79 -1.78
C ARG A 448 -28.70 -29.92 -2.59
N TYR A 449 -27.39 -30.04 -2.35
CA TYR A 449 -26.34 -29.24 -3.00
C TYR A 449 -25.40 -30.11 -3.85
N PRO A 450 -25.83 -30.50 -5.07
CA PRO A 450 -25.05 -31.38 -5.96
C PRO A 450 -23.81 -30.71 -6.57
N LEU A 451 -23.69 -29.39 -6.45
CA LEU A 451 -22.57 -28.59 -6.97
C LEU A 451 -21.64 -28.15 -5.84
N GLN A 452 -20.38 -27.87 -6.19
CA GLN A 452 -19.53 -27.05 -5.33
C GLN A 452 -20.07 -25.61 -5.30
N PRO A 453 -20.01 -24.92 -4.15
CA PRO A 453 -20.71 -23.65 -3.94
C PRO A 453 -20.09 -22.46 -4.68
N LEU A 454 -18.87 -22.60 -5.20
CA LEU A 454 -18.13 -21.51 -5.85
C LEU A 454 -18.07 -21.67 -7.39
N LEU A 455 -18.21 -20.54 -8.08
CA LEU A 455 -18.03 -20.42 -9.53
C LEU A 455 -16.74 -19.68 -9.87
N THR A 456 -15.99 -20.21 -10.82
CA THR A 456 -15.00 -19.41 -11.54
C THR A 456 -15.73 -18.58 -12.59
N VAL A 457 -15.48 -17.26 -12.61
CA VAL A 457 -16.08 -16.33 -13.58
C VAL A 457 -14.99 -15.75 -14.47
N GLU A 458 -15.01 -16.13 -15.73
CA GLU A 458 -14.15 -15.57 -16.78
C GLU A 458 -14.91 -14.42 -17.47
N ALA A 459 -14.47 -13.19 -17.20
CA ALA A 459 -15.00 -11.96 -17.75
C ALA A 459 -14.01 -11.30 -18.74
N PRO A 460 -14.46 -10.43 -19.65
CA PRO A 460 -13.54 -9.70 -20.52
C PRO A 460 -12.70 -8.72 -19.70
N ALA A 461 -11.42 -8.57 -20.05
CA ALA A 461 -10.54 -7.58 -19.41
C ALA A 461 -11.04 -6.13 -19.59
N ARG A 462 -11.83 -5.87 -20.64
CA ARG A 462 -12.47 -4.57 -20.91
C ARG A 462 -13.94 -4.79 -21.28
N TRP A 463 -14.84 -4.29 -20.45
CA TRP A 463 -16.27 -4.29 -20.74
C TRP A 463 -16.60 -3.27 -21.83
N GLN A 464 -17.41 -3.67 -22.79
CA GLN A 464 -17.84 -2.84 -23.91
C GLN A 464 -19.28 -2.37 -23.69
N PRO A 465 -19.67 -1.17 -24.17
CA PRO A 465 -21.08 -0.85 -24.32
C PRO A 465 -21.77 -1.91 -25.20
N GLY A 466 -22.94 -2.39 -24.78
CA GLY A 466 -23.66 -3.49 -25.43
C GLY A 466 -23.33 -4.86 -24.83
N ASN A 467 -23.34 -5.91 -25.66
CA ASN A 467 -23.26 -7.30 -25.20
C ASN A 467 -21.83 -7.75 -24.89
N ASN A 468 -21.60 -8.19 -23.66
CA ASN A 468 -20.34 -8.75 -23.18
C ASN A 468 -20.48 -10.24 -22.92
N ARG A 469 -19.50 -11.04 -23.34
CA ARG A 469 -19.50 -12.48 -23.10
C ARG A 469 -18.88 -12.77 -21.74
N VAL A 470 -19.58 -13.58 -20.94
CA VAL A 470 -19.08 -14.09 -19.66
C VAL A 470 -19.17 -15.61 -19.67
N GLN A 471 -18.19 -16.26 -19.06
CA GLN A 471 -18.13 -17.70 -18.94
C GLN A 471 -18.07 -18.08 -17.46
N LEU A 472 -19.00 -18.93 -17.03
CA LEU A 472 -19.13 -19.41 -15.66
C LEU A 472 -18.74 -20.89 -15.63
N THR A 473 -17.82 -21.26 -14.75
CA THR A 473 -17.34 -22.64 -14.63
C THR A 473 -17.51 -23.09 -13.19
N PRO A 474 -18.36 -24.09 -12.90
CA PRO A 474 -18.41 -24.72 -11.59
C PRO A 474 -17.07 -25.39 -11.26
N ALA A 475 -16.60 -25.26 -10.02
CA ALA A 475 -15.35 -25.85 -9.55
C ALA A 475 -15.45 -27.39 -9.44
N VAL A 476 -15.17 -28.11 -10.53
CA VAL A 476 -14.94 -29.57 -10.65
C VAL A 476 -16.11 -30.52 -10.29
N ALA A 477 -16.35 -31.48 -11.21
CA ALA A 477 -17.17 -32.68 -11.14
C ALA A 477 -18.25 -32.71 -10.04
N ALA A 478 -19.39 -32.09 -10.32
CA ALA A 478 -20.62 -32.36 -9.59
C ALA A 478 -20.77 -33.89 -9.40
N ARG A 479 -20.97 -34.36 -8.16
CA ARG A 479 -21.18 -35.80 -7.90
C ARG A 479 -22.46 -36.29 -8.59
N GLN A 480 -23.40 -35.37 -8.79
CA GLN A 480 -24.68 -35.57 -9.45
C GLN A 480 -24.96 -34.40 -10.40
N GLY A 481 -25.73 -34.61 -11.46
CA GLY A 481 -26.04 -33.55 -12.41
C GLY A 481 -27.08 -32.59 -11.84
N ALA A 482 -27.03 -31.31 -12.25
CA ALA A 482 -28.00 -30.30 -11.84
C ALA A 482 -28.60 -29.57 -13.06
N ARG A 483 -29.86 -29.16 -12.94
CA ARG A 483 -30.49 -28.21 -13.87
C ARG A 483 -30.50 -26.84 -13.20
N VAL A 484 -29.88 -25.86 -13.85
CA VAL A 484 -29.65 -24.55 -13.23
C VAL A 484 -30.20 -23.42 -14.10
N ARG A 485 -30.71 -22.38 -13.45
CA ARG A 485 -30.91 -21.05 -14.04
C ARG A 485 -29.76 -20.14 -13.62
N VAL A 486 -29.34 -19.25 -14.51
CA VAL A 486 -28.29 -18.28 -14.21
C VAL A 486 -28.94 -16.95 -13.89
N ALA A 487 -28.59 -16.39 -12.74
CA ALA A 487 -28.99 -15.08 -12.29
C ALA A 487 -27.78 -14.15 -12.32
N CYS A 488 -27.98 -12.90 -12.73
CA CYS A 488 -27.04 -11.81 -12.50
C CYS A 488 -27.67 -10.88 -11.47
N VAL A 489 -27.09 -10.81 -10.27
CA VAL A 489 -27.60 -10.01 -9.16
C VAL A 489 -26.73 -8.76 -9.00
N ASP A 490 -27.32 -7.57 -8.86
CA ASP A 490 -26.57 -6.38 -8.42
C ASP A 490 -26.33 -6.49 -6.91
N ALA A 491 -25.07 -6.59 -6.50
CA ALA A 491 -24.68 -6.81 -5.11
C ALA A 491 -24.96 -5.61 -4.18
N ARG A 492 -25.36 -4.44 -4.71
CA ARG A 492 -25.78 -3.30 -3.88
C ARG A 492 -27.27 -3.29 -3.65
N THR A 493 -28.06 -3.54 -4.71
CA THR A 493 -29.53 -3.44 -4.64
C THR A 493 -30.19 -4.79 -4.37
N GLY A 494 -29.51 -5.90 -4.65
CA GLY A 494 -30.08 -7.24 -4.67
C GLY A 494 -31.05 -7.47 -5.84
N GLU A 495 -31.19 -6.51 -6.77
CA GLU A 495 -31.99 -6.71 -7.98
C GLU A 495 -31.37 -7.82 -8.83
N GLU A 496 -32.22 -8.71 -9.32
CA GLU A 496 -31.80 -9.88 -10.06
C GLU A 496 -32.37 -9.86 -11.48
N VAL A 497 -31.50 -10.16 -12.44
CA VAL A 497 -31.90 -10.47 -13.82
C VAL A 497 -31.63 -11.94 -14.10
N LEU A 498 -32.70 -12.72 -14.28
CA LEU A 498 -32.59 -14.09 -14.75
C LEU A 498 -32.18 -14.11 -16.23
N LEU A 499 -31.08 -14.79 -16.52
CA LEU A 499 -30.58 -14.94 -17.88
C LEU A 499 -31.36 -16.04 -18.62
N PRO A 500 -31.57 -15.91 -19.95
CA PRO A 500 -32.40 -16.85 -20.70
C PRO A 500 -31.92 -18.31 -20.69
N GLY A 501 -32.87 -19.20 -20.42
CA GLY A 501 -32.77 -20.66 -20.59
C GLY A 501 -32.22 -21.44 -19.38
N VAL A 502 -32.63 -22.70 -19.27
CA VAL A 502 -32.12 -23.64 -18.25
C VAL A 502 -30.85 -24.33 -18.79
N LYS A 503 -29.82 -24.43 -17.96
CA LYS A 503 -28.55 -25.09 -18.28
C LYS A 503 -28.47 -26.42 -17.53
N ARG A 504 -27.78 -27.40 -18.13
CA ARG A 504 -27.56 -28.71 -17.51
C ARG A 504 -26.08 -28.87 -17.18
N VAL A 505 -25.77 -28.99 -15.90
CA VAL A 505 -24.44 -29.36 -15.41
C VAL A 505 -24.41 -30.88 -15.27
N ARG A 506 -23.50 -31.55 -15.98
CA ARG A 506 -23.38 -33.02 -15.94
C ARG A 506 -22.41 -33.44 -14.83
N PRO A 507 -22.61 -34.63 -14.23
CA PRO A 507 -21.61 -35.19 -13.32
C PRO A 507 -20.25 -35.28 -14.00
N GLY A 508 -19.16 -35.02 -13.27
CA GLY A 508 -17.81 -35.13 -13.85
C GLY A 508 -17.40 -34.01 -14.81
N ALA A 509 -18.30 -33.11 -15.20
CA ALA A 509 -18.02 -32.10 -16.23
C ALA A 509 -17.72 -30.72 -15.63
N THR A 510 -16.63 -30.09 -16.07
CA THR A 510 -16.32 -28.66 -15.87
C THR A 510 -16.98 -27.78 -16.94
N ALA A 511 -18.17 -28.16 -17.40
CA ALA A 511 -18.78 -27.54 -18.58
C ALA A 511 -19.07 -26.04 -18.35
N ALA A 512 -18.33 -25.20 -19.05
CA ALA A 512 -18.50 -23.76 -19.08
C ALA A 512 -19.91 -23.33 -19.52
N ILE A 513 -20.62 -22.61 -18.65
CA ILE A 513 -21.88 -21.95 -18.96
C ILE A 513 -21.55 -20.57 -19.56
N ARG A 514 -21.85 -20.39 -20.85
CA ARG A 514 -21.66 -19.12 -21.55
C ARG A 514 -22.92 -18.27 -21.44
N CYS A 515 -22.77 -17.06 -20.94
CA CYS A 515 -23.83 -16.06 -20.87
C CYS A 515 -23.40 -14.73 -21.49
N ARG A 516 -24.36 -13.82 -21.66
CA ARG A 516 -24.14 -12.46 -22.15
C ARG A 516 -24.72 -11.46 -21.17
N LEU A 517 -23.97 -10.38 -20.91
CA LEU A 517 -24.42 -9.23 -20.13
C LEU A 517 -24.43 -7.99 -21.03
N ALA A 518 -25.60 -7.38 -21.20
CA ALA A 518 -25.74 -6.13 -21.91
C ALA A 518 -25.51 -4.95 -20.94
N LEU A 519 -24.66 -4.00 -21.33
CA LEU A 519 -24.37 -2.80 -20.56
C LEU A 519 -24.71 -1.55 -21.36
N ALA A 520 -25.41 -0.60 -20.74
CA ALA A 520 -25.61 0.73 -21.29
C ALA A 520 -24.31 1.58 -21.16
N PRO A 521 -24.06 2.54 -22.07
CA PRO A 521 -22.94 3.47 -21.91
C PRO A 521 -22.95 4.17 -20.55
N GLY A 522 -21.81 4.21 -19.86
CA GLY A 522 -21.66 4.85 -18.55
C GLY A 522 -22.27 4.07 -17.37
N GLU A 523 -22.88 2.92 -17.61
CA GLU A 523 -23.50 2.09 -16.57
C GLU A 523 -22.45 1.45 -15.66
N VAL A 524 -22.64 1.52 -14.34
CA VAL A 524 -21.81 0.79 -13.36
C VAL A 524 -22.71 -0.18 -12.60
N ARG A 525 -22.38 -1.47 -12.64
CA ARG A 525 -23.05 -2.54 -11.89
C ARG A 525 -22.06 -3.31 -11.04
N PHE A 526 -22.51 -3.87 -9.93
CA PHE A 526 -21.75 -4.81 -9.11
C PHE A 526 -22.36 -6.19 -9.31
N CYS A 527 -21.95 -6.90 -10.36
CA CYS A 527 -22.62 -8.12 -10.80
C CYS A 527 -22.08 -9.34 -10.06
N GLN A 528 -22.93 -10.06 -9.35
CA GLN A 528 -22.65 -11.42 -8.87
C GLN A 528 -23.47 -12.43 -9.68
N TYR A 529 -22.79 -13.44 -10.22
CA TYR A 529 -23.47 -14.53 -10.95
C TYR A 529 -23.86 -15.64 -9.97
N VAL A 530 -25.13 -16.03 -9.98
CA VAL A 530 -25.68 -17.04 -9.08
C VAL A 530 -26.34 -18.15 -9.90
N LEU A 531 -26.03 -19.41 -9.61
CA LEU A 531 -26.75 -20.56 -10.13
C LEU A 531 -27.88 -20.92 -9.19
N ARG A 532 -29.11 -20.81 -9.69
CA ARG A 532 -30.33 -21.22 -8.99
C ARG A 532 -30.78 -22.59 -9.47
N ASP A 533 -31.39 -23.37 -8.60
CA ASP A 533 -32.06 -24.60 -9.04
C ASP A 533 -33.20 -24.28 -10.03
N ALA A 534 -33.34 -25.10 -11.06
CA ALA A 534 -34.34 -24.86 -12.10
C ALA A 534 -35.78 -25.14 -11.67
N GLU A 535 -35.98 -26.06 -10.71
CA GLU A 535 -37.28 -26.49 -10.18
C GLU A 535 -37.60 -25.80 -8.85
N GLU A 536 -36.59 -25.47 -8.06
CA GLU A 536 -36.70 -24.70 -6.80
C GLU A 536 -35.93 -23.36 -6.90
N PRO A 537 -36.46 -22.32 -7.58
CA PRO A 537 -35.71 -21.08 -7.86
C PRO A 537 -35.16 -20.35 -6.62
N GLY A 538 -35.77 -20.57 -5.45
CA GLY A 538 -35.26 -20.08 -4.18
C GLY A 538 -33.88 -20.64 -3.84
N ARG A 539 -33.60 -21.92 -4.15
CA ARG A 539 -32.38 -22.62 -3.78
C ARG A 539 -31.18 -22.14 -4.60
N VAL A 540 -30.16 -21.67 -3.89
CA VAL A 540 -28.85 -21.32 -4.45
C VAL A 540 -28.00 -22.57 -4.51
N LEU A 541 -27.36 -22.82 -5.65
CA LEU A 541 -26.51 -23.99 -5.86
C LEU A 541 -25.02 -23.61 -5.95
N ALA A 542 -24.71 -22.42 -6.45
CA ALA A 542 -23.36 -21.86 -6.48
C ALA A 542 -23.39 -20.35 -6.79
N SER A 543 -22.35 -19.63 -6.40
CA SER A 543 -22.15 -18.21 -6.75
C SER A 543 -20.70 -17.90 -7.15
N GLY A 544 -20.52 -16.88 -7.97
CA GLY A 544 -19.20 -16.32 -8.29
C GLY A 544 -18.87 -15.08 -7.44
N PRO A 545 -17.69 -14.49 -7.67
CA PRO A 545 -17.33 -13.23 -7.04
C PRO A 545 -18.18 -12.06 -7.53
N VAL A 546 -18.17 -10.96 -6.78
CA VAL A 546 -18.80 -9.69 -7.14
C VAL A 546 -17.88 -8.95 -8.11
N LEU A 547 -18.37 -8.74 -9.34
CA LEU A 547 -17.64 -8.01 -10.37
C LEU A 547 -18.11 -6.57 -10.45
N ARG A 548 -17.22 -5.59 -10.23
CA ARG A 548 -17.50 -4.21 -10.62
C ARG A 548 -17.40 -4.09 -12.14
N VAL A 549 -18.56 -4.00 -12.78
CA VAL A 549 -18.72 -3.95 -14.24
C VAL A 549 -19.00 -2.51 -14.66
N ALA A 550 -18.10 -1.94 -15.47
CA ALA A 550 -18.27 -0.63 -16.07
C ALA A 550 -17.76 -0.67 -17.53
N PRO A 551 -18.59 -0.39 -18.54
CA PRO A 551 -18.13 -0.39 -19.91
C PRO A 551 -17.21 0.79 -20.16
N VAL A 552 -16.23 0.58 -21.03
CA VAL A 552 -15.37 1.66 -21.52
C VAL A 552 -16.21 2.72 -22.25
N PRO A 553 -15.79 4.00 -22.26
CA PRO A 553 -16.50 5.03 -23.00
C PRO A 553 -16.67 4.66 -24.48
N LEU A 554 -17.81 5.03 -25.08
CA LEU A 554 -18.08 4.83 -26.52
C LEU A 554 -16.98 5.42 -27.41
N LEU A 555 -16.38 6.51 -26.95
CA LEU A 555 -15.25 7.18 -27.56
C LEU A 555 -14.21 7.41 -26.47
N GLU A 556 -13.07 6.75 -26.57
CA GLU A 556 -11.91 7.05 -25.74
C GLU A 556 -11.01 8.00 -26.49
N THR A 557 -10.51 9.02 -25.80
CA THR A 557 -9.64 10.03 -26.40
C THR A 557 -8.38 10.21 -25.57
N GLN A 558 -7.32 10.62 -26.26
CA GLN A 558 -6.09 11.07 -25.67
C GLN A 558 -5.56 12.22 -26.53
N VAL A 559 -5.41 13.40 -25.93
CA VAL A 559 -4.69 14.51 -26.57
C VAL A 559 -3.21 14.19 -26.49
N LEU A 560 -2.57 14.04 -27.65
CA LEU A 560 -1.14 13.80 -27.78
C LEU A 560 -0.35 15.12 -27.84
N MET A 561 -0.92 16.13 -28.49
CA MET A 561 -0.36 17.48 -28.59
C MET A 561 -1.47 18.52 -28.48
N PRO A 562 -1.24 19.65 -27.80
CA PRO A 562 -0.05 19.95 -26.98
C PRO A 562 0.04 19.04 -25.74
N ALA A 563 1.24 18.53 -25.43
CA ALA A 563 1.44 17.62 -24.30
C ALA A 563 1.67 18.36 -22.97
N PHE A 564 2.19 19.59 -23.04
CA PHE A 564 2.44 20.43 -21.87
C PHE A 564 1.23 21.33 -21.56
N ARG A 565 0.50 21.04 -20.48
CA ARG A 565 -0.61 21.87 -19.92
C ARG A 565 -1.71 22.33 -20.91
N GLY A 566 -1.84 21.68 -22.07
CA GLY A 566 -2.75 22.19 -23.11
C GLY A 566 -2.23 23.46 -23.81
N LEU A 567 -0.95 23.81 -23.65
CA LEU A 567 -0.35 25.07 -24.09
C LEU A 567 0.40 24.90 -25.41
N VAL A 568 0.25 25.87 -26.29
CA VAL A 568 1.05 26.00 -27.51
C VAL A 568 1.93 27.24 -27.37
N GLN A 569 3.24 27.02 -27.32
CA GLN A 569 4.23 28.09 -27.19
C GLN A 569 4.81 28.50 -28.54
N SER A 570 5.47 29.66 -28.59
CA SER A 570 5.95 30.24 -29.83
C SER A 570 7.09 29.44 -30.47
N ARG A 571 7.87 28.72 -29.66
CA ARG A 571 9.01 27.88 -30.06
C ARG A 571 8.73 26.38 -30.03
N ASP A 572 7.46 25.96 -29.87
CA ASP A 572 7.10 24.55 -29.92
C ASP A 572 7.53 23.92 -31.25
N PRO A 573 8.06 22.68 -31.24
CA PRO A 573 8.54 22.01 -32.45
C PRO A 573 7.39 21.64 -33.40
N ARG A 574 6.16 21.51 -32.88
CA ARG A 574 4.93 21.23 -33.62
C ARG A 574 3.77 21.94 -32.95
N LYS A 575 3.06 22.81 -33.66
CA LYS A 575 1.94 23.59 -33.11
C LYS A 575 0.63 23.04 -33.65
N LEU A 576 0.22 21.91 -33.10
CA LEU A 576 -0.95 21.19 -33.60
C LEU A 576 -1.74 20.59 -32.46
N LEU A 577 -3.06 20.51 -32.64
CA LEU A 577 -3.92 19.68 -31.82
C LEU A 577 -3.92 18.27 -32.43
N TRP A 578 -3.24 17.32 -31.77
CA TRP A 578 -3.20 15.92 -32.17
C TRP A 578 -3.97 15.08 -31.17
N VAL A 579 -5.00 14.40 -31.65
CA VAL A 579 -5.88 13.58 -30.82
C VAL A 579 -5.85 12.16 -31.33
N ARG A 580 -5.58 11.21 -30.43
CA ARG A 580 -5.81 9.79 -30.65
C ARG A 580 -7.18 9.42 -30.10
N GLY A 581 -7.98 8.74 -30.90
CA GLY A 581 -9.29 8.25 -30.51
C GLY A 581 -9.43 6.74 -30.70
N ARG A 582 -10.36 6.12 -29.96
CA ARG A 582 -10.84 4.75 -30.21
C ARG A 582 -12.35 4.70 -30.02
N ALA A 583 -13.05 4.18 -31.04
CA ALA A 583 -14.49 3.98 -30.97
C ALA A 583 -14.81 2.58 -30.42
N ASN A 584 -15.44 2.50 -29.26
CA ASN A 584 -15.83 1.27 -28.58
C ASN A 584 -17.33 0.99 -28.80
N THR A 585 -17.66 0.52 -30.00
CA THR A 585 -19.04 0.27 -30.44
C THR A 585 -19.07 -0.85 -31.48
N ASP A 586 -20.22 -1.47 -31.70
CA ASP A 586 -20.49 -2.42 -32.78
C ASP A 586 -21.02 -1.75 -34.06
N ALA A 587 -21.28 -0.44 -34.02
CA ALA A 587 -21.79 0.31 -35.17
C ALA A 587 -20.79 0.35 -36.34
N THR A 588 -21.35 0.41 -37.56
CA THR A 588 -20.57 0.51 -38.81
C THR A 588 -20.72 1.90 -39.43
N ARG A 589 -19.93 2.19 -40.49
CA ARG A 589 -19.90 3.51 -41.18
C ARG A 589 -19.56 4.67 -40.22
N LEU A 590 -18.56 4.46 -39.38
CA LEU A 590 -18.15 5.43 -38.37
C LEU A 590 -17.31 6.56 -38.98
N VAL A 591 -17.59 7.79 -38.57
CA VAL A 591 -16.78 8.97 -38.89
C VAL A 591 -16.45 9.70 -37.58
N ALA A 592 -15.18 10.02 -37.38
CA ALA A 592 -14.74 10.90 -36.31
C ALA A 592 -14.43 12.27 -36.90
N ARG A 593 -14.92 13.34 -36.26
CA ARG A 593 -14.69 14.74 -36.65
C ARG A 593 -14.20 15.52 -35.43
N LEU A 594 -13.01 16.10 -35.56
CA LEU A 594 -12.40 17.00 -34.60
C LEU A 594 -12.59 18.43 -35.09
N THR A 595 -13.17 19.30 -34.28
CA THR A 595 -13.39 20.72 -34.60
C THR A 595 -12.77 21.59 -33.53
N VAL A 596 -12.10 22.67 -33.95
CA VAL A 596 -11.50 23.68 -33.07
C VAL A 596 -12.20 25.02 -33.31
N THR A 597 -12.62 25.66 -32.23
CA THR A 597 -13.25 26.99 -32.22
C THR A 597 -12.52 27.91 -31.27
N VAL A 598 -12.69 29.22 -31.45
CA VAL A 598 -12.28 30.20 -30.42
C VAL A 598 -13.14 29.97 -29.17
N ALA A 599 -12.52 29.95 -27.99
CA ALA A 599 -13.25 29.72 -26.75
C ALA A 599 -14.31 30.82 -26.54
N GLY A 600 -15.54 30.41 -26.18
CA GLY A 600 -16.67 31.33 -26.02
C GLY A 600 -17.32 31.81 -27.33
N GLU A 601 -16.76 31.49 -28.49
CA GLU A 601 -17.32 31.86 -29.80
C GLU A 601 -17.70 30.62 -30.63
N ALA A 602 -18.68 30.77 -31.52
CA ALA A 602 -19.00 29.74 -32.52
C ALA A 602 -18.02 29.74 -33.72
N ARG A 603 -17.02 30.62 -33.72
CA ARG A 603 -16.07 30.80 -34.83
C ARG A 603 -15.12 29.60 -34.91
N ARG A 604 -15.32 28.75 -35.92
CA ARG A 604 -14.44 27.62 -36.24
C ARG A 604 -13.13 28.10 -36.85
N VAL A 605 -12.02 27.61 -36.32
CA VAL A 605 -10.66 27.94 -36.76
C VAL A 605 -9.89 26.74 -37.30
N GLY A 606 -10.39 25.52 -37.09
CA GLY A 606 -9.80 24.31 -37.67
C GLY A 606 -10.72 23.09 -37.57
N GLU A 607 -10.48 22.11 -38.44
CA GLU A 607 -11.22 20.84 -38.45
C GLU A 607 -10.38 19.72 -39.07
N ALA A 608 -10.57 18.50 -38.58
CA ALA A 608 -10.09 17.27 -39.20
C ALA A 608 -11.15 16.19 -39.09
N SER A 609 -11.25 15.30 -40.08
CA SER A 609 -12.16 14.15 -40.00
C SER A 609 -11.62 12.91 -40.70
N ALA A 610 -12.03 11.74 -40.24
CA ALA A 610 -11.63 10.47 -40.83
C ALA A 610 -12.74 9.42 -40.68
N ARG A 611 -12.81 8.48 -41.63
CA ARG A 611 -13.56 7.24 -41.45
C ARG A 611 -12.80 6.36 -40.47
N VAL A 612 -13.48 5.86 -39.44
CA VAL A 612 -12.86 5.06 -38.37
C VAL A 612 -13.46 3.66 -38.32
N ARG A 613 -12.74 2.74 -37.68
CA ARG A 613 -13.21 1.36 -37.46
C ARG A 613 -13.39 1.11 -35.98
N ALA A 614 -14.50 0.47 -35.64
CA ALA A 614 -14.78 -0.01 -34.29
C ALA A 614 -13.57 -0.78 -33.71
N GLY A 615 -13.23 -0.48 -32.47
CA GLY A 615 -12.15 -1.12 -31.72
C GLY A 615 -10.73 -0.82 -32.23
N ARG A 616 -10.54 -0.02 -33.28
CA ARG A 616 -9.21 0.40 -33.77
C ARG A 616 -8.94 1.85 -33.37
N ALA A 617 -7.68 2.12 -32.99
CA ALA A 617 -7.25 3.49 -32.76
C ALA A 617 -7.20 4.26 -34.08
N PHE A 618 -7.50 5.56 -34.02
CA PHE A 618 -7.38 6.51 -35.11
C PHE A 618 -6.76 7.80 -34.57
N GLU A 619 -6.25 8.64 -35.45
CA GLU A 619 -5.65 9.92 -35.07
C GLU A 619 -6.15 11.03 -35.98
N LEU A 620 -6.38 12.21 -35.40
CA LEU A 620 -6.77 13.43 -36.09
C LEU A 620 -5.84 14.56 -35.67
N GLN A 621 -5.50 15.43 -36.62
CA GLN A 621 -4.58 16.54 -36.40
C GLN A 621 -5.19 17.82 -36.97
N VAL A 622 -5.18 18.89 -36.18
CA VAL A 622 -5.57 20.24 -36.60
C VAL A 622 -4.36 21.17 -36.41
N PRO A 623 -3.81 21.76 -37.48
CA PRO A 623 -2.75 22.77 -37.38
C PRO A 623 -3.19 23.98 -36.55
N LEU A 624 -2.30 24.50 -35.70
CA LEU A 624 -2.52 25.66 -34.84
C LEU A 624 -1.47 26.76 -35.07
N GLU A 625 -0.54 26.57 -36.01
CA GLU A 625 0.62 27.46 -36.26
C GLU A 625 0.23 28.92 -36.52
N THR A 626 -0.91 29.15 -37.16
CA THR A 626 -1.38 30.48 -37.60
C THR A 626 -2.33 31.14 -36.60
N LEU A 627 -2.65 30.48 -35.48
CA LEU A 627 -3.59 31.01 -34.51
C LEU A 627 -2.93 32.09 -33.63
N PRO A 628 -3.58 33.25 -33.43
CA PRO A 628 -3.07 34.25 -32.49
C PRO A 628 -3.12 33.74 -31.05
N PRO A 629 -2.35 34.34 -30.12
CA PRO A 629 -2.49 34.06 -28.70
C PRO A 629 -3.94 34.18 -28.23
N GLY A 630 -4.39 33.21 -27.45
CA GLY A 630 -5.79 33.10 -27.03
C GLY A 630 -6.18 31.68 -26.63
N GLU A 631 -7.43 31.52 -26.20
CA GLU A 631 -7.98 30.23 -25.78
C GLU A 631 -8.88 29.64 -26.87
N TYR A 632 -8.76 28.33 -27.05
CA TYR A 632 -9.46 27.57 -28.07
C TYR A 632 -10.12 26.35 -27.45
N SER A 633 -11.34 26.06 -27.91
CA SER A 633 -12.09 24.87 -27.52
C SER A 633 -12.02 23.85 -28.64
N ALA A 634 -11.91 22.58 -28.27
CA ALA A 634 -11.90 21.48 -29.22
C ALA A 634 -12.99 20.46 -28.90
N ARG A 635 -13.66 19.96 -29.94
CA ARG A 635 -14.73 18.96 -29.81
C ARG A 635 -14.50 17.83 -30.78
N LEU A 636 -14.51 16.60 -30.27
CA LEU A 636 -14.46 15.38 -31.06
C LEU A 636 -15.84 14.74 -31.11
N VAL A 637 -16.37 14.51 -32.30
CA VAL A 637 -17.68 13.91 -32.53
C VAL A 637 -17.50 12.60 -33.29
N LEU A 638 -18.12 11.54 -32.79
CA LEU A 638 -18.22 10.24 -33.46
C LEU A 638 -19.65 10.05 -33.98
N THR A 639 -19.80 9.80 -35.27
CA THR A 639 -21.10 9.50 -35.91
C THR A 639 -21.11 8.13 -36.56
N ALA A 640 -22.30 7.53 -36.71
CA ALA A 640 -22.57 6.37 -37.56
C ALA A 640 -23.63 6.76 -38.59
N GLY A 641 -23.22 6.99 -39.85
CA GLY A 641 -24.05 7.72 -40.81
C GLY A 641 -24.39 9.12 -40.27
N ASP A 642 -25.68 9.46 -40.25
CA ASP A 642 -26.17 10.77 -39.78
C ASP A 642 -26.41 10.83 -38.27
N ARG A 643 -26.31 9.69 -37.57
CA ARG A 643 -26.55 9.61 -36.13
C ARG A 643 -25.26 9.89 -35.34
N GLN A 644 -25.28 10.88 -34.46
CA GLN A 644 -24.22 11.08 -33.48
C GLN A 644 -24.26 9.97 -32.42
N LEU A 645 -23.13 9.29 -32.22
CA LEU A 645 -22.96 8.25 -31.20
C LEU A 645 -22.40 8.82 -29.90
N ALA A 646 -21.38 9.67 -30.02
CA ALA A 646 -20.69 10.28 -28.91
C ALA A 646 -20.15 11.65 -29.35
N ALA A 647 -20.05 12.56 -28.40
CA ALA A 647 -19.34 13.82 -28.58
C ALA A 647 -18.61 14.14 -27.28
N GLU A 648 -17.37 14.57 -27.40
CA GLU A 648 -16.51 14.89 -26.27
C GLU A 648 -15.90 16.27 -26.50
N THR A 649 -15.99 17.13 -25.48
CA THR A 649 -15.23 18.37 -25.43
C THR A 649 -13.87 18.04 -24.83
N LEU A 650 -12.81 18.28 -25.59
CA LEU A 650 -11.44 18.04 -25.17
C LEU A 650 -10.98 19.15 -24.22
N PRO A 651 -9.92 18.93 -23.43
CA PRO A 651 -9.29 19.99 -22.64
C PRO A 651 -8.99 21.23 -23.49
N PRO A 652 -9.14 22.45 -22.93
CA PRO A 652 -8.91 23.68 -23.66
C PRO A 652 -7.45 23.77 -24.13
N VAL A 653 -7.26 24.37 -25.30
CA VAL A 653 -5.94 24.66 -25.85
C VAL A 653 -5.68 26.16 -25.74
N ARG A 654 -4.53 26.56 -25.19
CA ARG A 654 -4.16 27.97 -25.08
C ARG A 654 -2.90 28.24 -25.90
N VAL A 655 -2.99 29.14 -26.86
CA VAL A 655 -1.83 29.64 -27.59
C VAL A 655 -1.27 30.82 -26.81
N LEU A 656 0.02 30.76 -26.43
CA LEU A 656 0.66 31.78 -25.61
C LEU A 656 1.43 32.80 -26.47
N PRO A 657 1.58 34.05 -26.00
CA PRO A 657 2.55 34.98 -26.58
C PRO A 657 3.99 34.49 -26.35
N PRO A 658 4.97 34.94 -27.14
CA PRO A 658 6.37 34.58 -26.93
C PRO A 658 6.90 35.03 -25.56
N ALA A 659 7.76 34.23 -24.94
CA ALA A 659 8.45 34.56 -23.69
C ALA A 659 9.98 34.52 -23.80
N ALA A 660 10.67 35.03 -22.78
CA ALA A 660 12.14 34.99 -22.68
C ALA A 660 12.65 33.54 -22.71
N MET A 661 12.04 32.70 -21.85
CA MET A 661 12.27 31.26 -21.77
C MET A 661 10.97 30.53 -22.05
N GLU A 662 11.02 29.51 -22.90
CA GLU A 662 9.88 28.63 -23.18
C GLU A 662 10.34 27.19 -23.05
N VAL A 663 9.67 26.43 -22.18
CA VAL A 663 9.97 25.02 -21.95
C VAL A 663 8.72 24.21 -22.18
N THR A 664 8.81 23.22 -23.06
CA THR A 664 7.68 22.39 -23.47
C THR A 664 8.06 20.92 -23.53
N PHE A 665 7.05 20.07 -23.70
CA PHE A 665 7.23 18.64 -23.91
C PHE A 665 6.40 18.18 -25.12
N ASP A 666 6.88 17.17 -25.85
CA ASP A 666 6.12 16.52 -26.91
C ASP A 666 5.46 15.20 -26.45
N HIS A 667 4.64 14.62 -27.32
CA HIS A 667 4.01 13.30 -27.12
C HIS A 667 5.00 12.13 -26.91
N ARG A 668 6.31 12.33 -27.14
CA ARG A 668 7.39 11.37 -26.87
C ARG A 668 8.12 11.70 -25.58
N ARG A 669 7.61 12.65 -24.78
CA ARG A 669 8.15 13.11 -23.49
C ARG A 669 9.46 13.89 -23.59
N VAL A 670 9.82 14.33 -24.79
CA VAL A 670 11.08 15.07 -25.03
C VAL A 670 10.91 16.46 -24.48
N CYS A 671 11.85 16.87 -23.61
CA CYS A 671 11.94 18.26 -23.17
C CYS A 671 12.49 19.12 -24.30
N TYR A 672 11.88 20.27 -24.54
CA TYR A 672 12.41 21.30 -25.42
C TYR A 672 12.63 22.57 -24.62
N ALA A 673 13.88 23.04 -24.57
CA ALA A 673 14.25 24.32 -23.99
C ALA A 673 14.47 25.31 -25.13
N ASN A 674 13.66 26.38 -25.19
CA ASN A 674 13.68 27.37 -26.28
C ASN A 674 13.57 26.74 -27.68
N GLY A 675 12.76 25.70 -27.80
CA GLY A 675 12.50 24.99 -29.07
C GLY A 675 13.59 23.99 -29.48
N GLN A 676 14.65 23.81 -28.69
CA GLN A 676 15.68 22.81 -28.95
C GLN A 676 15.46 21.57 -28.07
N PRO A 677 15.52 20.35 -28.63
CA PRO A 677 15.50 19.12 -27.82
C PRO A 677 16.61 19.16 -26.77
N PHE A 678 16.27 18.83 -25.53
CA PHE A 678 17.17 18.94 -24.39
C PHE A 678 17.07 17.70 -23.50
N PHE A 679 18.22 17.07 -23.22
CA PHE A 679 18.34 16.01 -22.22
C PHE A 679 19.06 16.60 -21.00
N PRO A 680 18.36 16.82 -19.87
CA PRO A 680 18.97 17.35 -18.67
C PRO A 680 19.91 16.30 -18.04
N ILE A 681 21.10 16.76 -17.68
CA ILE A 681 22.09 16.09 -16.86
C ILE A 681 22.39 17.08 -15.73
N GLY A 682 21.68 16.91 -14.62
CA GLY A 682 21.69 17.83 -13.49
C GLY A 682 22.41 17.31 -12.26
N LEU A 683 22.72 18.21 -11.32
CA LEU A 683 23.34 17.89 -10.04
C LEU A 683 22.75 18.78 -8.93
N TYR A 684 22.32 18.18 -7.83
CA TYR A 684 21.78 18.87 -6.65
C TYR A 684 22.85 19.65 -5.87
N HIS A 685 22.42 20.69 -5.13
CA HIS A 685 23.21 21.42 -4.13
C HIS A 685 24.44 22.18 -4.66
N THR A 686 24.29 23.00 -5.70
CA THR A 686 25.43 23.61 -6.41
C THR A 686 25.56 25.13 -6.24
N TYR A 687 24.79 25.75 -5.34
CA TYR A 687 24.69 27.22 -5.19
C TYR A 687 24.78 27.74 -3.75
N GLY A 688 24.84 29.06 -3.59
CA GLY A 688 24.91 29.86 -2.35
C GLY A 688 24.68 29.11 -1.04
N ALA A 689 23.44 28.96 -0.59
CA ALA A 689 23.12 28.36 0.72
C ALA A 689 23.69 26.95 0.94
N SER A 690 23.90 26.19 -0.15
CA SER A 690 24.60 24.90 -0.12
C SER A 690 26.11 25.07 0.03
N LEU A 691 26.72 25.96 -0.75
CA LEU A 691 28.16 26.25 -0.68
C LEU A 691 28.56 26.93 0.64
N ASP A 692 27.71 27.77 1.22
CA ASP A 692 27.96 28.42 2.51
C ASP A 692 28.17 27.39 3.63
N ARG A 693 27.39 26.29 3.63
CA ARG A 693 27.55 25.21 4.60
C ARG A 693 28.88 24.47 4.43
N ILE A 694 29.26 24.19 3.17
CA ILE A 694 30.57 23.57 2.87
C ILE A 694 31.71 24.50 3.31
N ASN A 695 31.62 25.79 2.98
CA ASN A 695 32.66 26.78 3.26
C ASN A 695 32.83 27.07 4.75
N ALA A 696 31.74 27.10 5.53
CA ALA A 696 31.81 27.23 6.98
C ALA A 696 32.66 26.11 7.59
N ARG A 697 32.45 24.87 7.14
CA ARG A 697 33.22 23.72 7.62
C ARG A 697 34.63 23.68 7.07
N ALA A 698 34.83 24.04 5.80
CA ALA A 698 36.15 24.17 5.19
C ALA A 698 37.05 25.13 6.00
N GLN A 699 36.49 26.26 6.46
CA GLN A 699 37.19 27.21 7.32
C GLN A 699 37.62 26.59 8.67
N GLU A 700 36.76 25.79 9.31
CA GLU A 700 37.09 25.11 10.58
C GLU A 700 38.27 24.13 10.45
N VAL A 701 38.41 23.47 9.29
CA VAL A 701 39.46 22.48 9.04
C VAL A 701 40.65 23.03 8.23
N GLY A 702 40.69 24.34 7.97
CA GLY A 702 41.81 25.01 7.29
C GLY A 702 41.87 24.78 5.77
N LEU A 703 40.75 24.49 5.13
CA LEU A 703 40.63 24.33 3.67
C LEU A 703 40.20 25.66 3.00
N PRO A 704 40.57 25.89 1.73
CA PRO A 704 40.11 27.05 0.98
C PRO A 704 38.60 26.97 0.73
N ALA A 705 37.94 28.14 0.70
CA ALA A 705 36.54 28.24 0.32
C ALA A 705 36.34 27.88 -1.17
N VAL A 706 35.21 27.25 -1.47
CA VAL A 706 34.75 26.94 -2.81
C VAL A 706 33.83 28.06 -3.29
N GLY A 707 34.17 28.69 -4.41
CA GLY A 707 33.36 29.74 -5.03
C GLY A 707 32.31 29.20 -5.99
N ILE A 708 31.29 30.02 -6.26
CA ILE A 708 30.19 29.66 -7.15
C ILE A 708 30.65 29.56 -8.62
N GLU A 709 31.49 30.48 -9.09
CA GLU A 709 31.98 30.48 -10.47
C GLU A 709 32.83 29.24 -10.75
N GLU A 710 33.73 28.89 -9.82
CA GLU A 710 34.55 27.68 -9.92
C GLU A 710 33.69 26.41 -9.87
N THR A 711 32.68 26.38 -9.01
CA THR A 711 31.75 25.24 -8.90
C THR A 711 31.01 25.04 -10.22
N LEU A 712 30.35 26.08 -10.75
CA LEU A 712 29.58 25.99 -11.99
C LEU A 712 30.46 25.68 -13.20
N LYS A 713 31.66 26.27 -13.26
CA LYS A 713 32.64 25.94 -14.30
C LYS A 713 33.04 24.47 -14.23
N SER A 714 33.33 23.96 -13.03
CA SER A 714 33.69 22.56 -12.82
C SER A 714 32.54 21.62 -13.24
N LEU A 715 31.30 21.93 -12.88
CA LEU A 715 30.13 21.19 -13.34
C LEU A 715 30.07 21.09 -14.87
N LYS A 716 30.25 22.22 -15.56
CA LYS A 716 30.24 22.28 -17.03
C LYS A 716 31.35 21.43 -17.63
N GLU A 717 32.54 21.48 -17.07
CA GLU A 717 33.71 20.68 -17.49
C GLU A 717 33.49 19.17 -17.28
N HIS A 718 32.67 18.78 -16.30
CA HIS A 718 32.28 17.39 -16.04
C HIS A 718 31.01 16.95 -16.81
N GLY A 719 30.56 17.76 -17.77
CA GLY A 719 29.48 17.39 -18.68
C GLY A 719 28.07 17.58 -18.12
N PHE A 720 27.91 18.18 -16.94
CA PHE A 720 26.61 18.62 -16.45
C PHE A 720 26.12 19.81 -17.28
N ASN A 721 24.81 19.86 -17.53
CA ASN A 721 24.16 20.95 -18.27
C ASN A 721 23.02 21.62 -17.48
N VAL A 722 22.71 21.10 -16.29
CA VAL A 722 21.77 21.67 -15.33
C VAL A 722 22.46 21.81 -13.97
N ALA A 723 22.35 22.98 -13.35
CA ALA A 723 22.78 23.24 -11.99
C ALA A 723 21.55 23.49 -11.11
N PHE A 724 21.49 22.85 -9.95
CA PHE A 724 20.31 22.87 -9.10
C PHE A 724 20.58 23.75 -7.87
N HIS A 725 19.74 24.77 -7.69
CA HIS A 725 19.81 25.69 -6.57
C HIS A 725 18.81 25.29 -5.50
N THR A 726 19.32 24.69 -4.43
CA THR A 726 18.51 24.23 -3.29
C THR A 726 18.25 25.37 -2.30
N TRP A 727 17.06 25.37 -1.72
CA TRP A 727 16.55 26.35 -0.74
C TRP A 727 16.46 27.80 -1.24
N GLY A 728 15.93 28.01 -2.43
CA GLY A 728 15.46 29.32 -2.87
C GLY A 728 15.77 29.67 -4.31
N MET A 729 15.56 30.95 -4.63
CA MET A 729 15.92 31.54 -5.91
C MET A 729 17.39 32.02 -5.86
N PRO A 730 18.23 31.69 -6.86
CA PRO A 730 19.57 32.26 -6.98
C PRO A 730 19.56 33.77 -7.15
N ASP A 731 20.64 34.41 -6.72
CA ASP A 731 20.89 35.82 -6.97
C ASP A 731 21.16 36.11 -8.46
N GLU A 732 20.97 37.36 -8.87
CA GLU A 732 21.12 37.78 -10.27
C GLU A 732 22.53 37.52 -10.82
N ALA A 733 23.57 37.72 -10.00
CA ALA A 733 24.97 37.47 -10.38
C ALA A 733 25.24 35.98 -10.66
N ASP A 734 24.67 35.08 -9.86
CA ASP A 734 24.82 33.64 -10.00
C ASP A 734 24.14 33.12 -11.28
N LEU A 735 22.97 33.68 -11.61
CA LEU A 735 22.28 33.41 -12.87
C LEU A 735 23.08 33.89 -14.08
N GLU A 736 23.71 35.06 -14.00
CA GLU A 736 24.61 35.56 -15.05
C GLU A 736 25.78 34.62 -15.30
N VAL A 737 26.43 34.13 -14.25
CA VAL A 737 27.55 33.19 -14.36
C VAL A 737 27.10 31.89 -15.02
N ALA A 738 26.00 31.30 -14.55
CA ALA A 738 25.44 30.09 -15.14
C ALA A 738 25.08 30.28 -16.62
N GLN A 739 24.51 31.44 -16.99
CA GLN A 739 24.14 31.74 -18.37
C GLN A 739 25.38 31.89 -19.26
N LYS A 740 26.44 32.56 -18.77
CA LYS A 740 27.73 32.70 -19.47
C LYS A 740 28.37 31.33 -19.75
N LEU A 741 28.21 30.38 -18.82
CA LEU A 741 28.71 29.00 -18.95
C LEU A 741 27.77 28.09 -19.78
N GLY A 742 26.58 28.57 -20.17
CA GLY A 742 25.59 27.78 -20.88
C GLY A 742 25.04 26.63 -20.03
N LEU A 743 24.81 26.88 -18.75
CA LEU A 743 24.13 25.99 -17.81
C LEU A 743 22.69 26.46 -17.58
N TYR A 744 21.78 25.51 -17.56
CA TYR A 744 20.41 25.73 -17.10
C TYR A 744 20.33 25.64 -15.57
N VAL A 745 19.39 26.35 -14.97
CA VAL A 745 19.23 26.45 -13.50
C VAL A 745 17.85 25.98 -13.07
N LEU A 746 17.81 25.18 -12.00
CA LEU A 746 16.61 24.69 -11.30
C LEU A 746 16.55 25.27 -9.87
N PRO A 747 15.79 26.35 -9.63
CA PRO A 747 15.57 26.87 -8.28
C PRO A 747 14.50 26.09 -7.51
N GLU A 748 14.86 25.58 -6.33
CA GLU A 748 13.93 25.01 -5.32
C GLU A 748 13.26 26.13 -4.55
N VAL A 749 12.04 26.46 -4.94
CA VAL A 749 11.26 27.56 -4.37
C VAL A 749 10.04 27.07 -3.58
N GLY A 750 9.73 25.78 -3.61
CA GLY A 750 8.67 25.18 -2.80
C GLY A 750 7.27 25.55 -3.30
N ALA A 751 6.53 26.31 -2.48
CA ALA A 751 5.19 26.78 -2.79
C ALA A 751 5.02 28.24 -2.38
N PRO A 752 5.69 29.18 -3.07
CA PRO A 752 5.63 30.60 -2.75
C PRO A 752 4.20 31.13 -2.91
N ASP A 753 3.92 32.23 -2.20
CA ASP A 753 2.73 33.03 -2.44
C ASP A 753 2.83 33.79 -3.78
N ASP A 754 1.71 34.37 -4.22
CA ASP A 754 1.62 35.08 -5.50
C ASP A 754 2.69 36.18 -5.60
N ALA A 755 2.83 37.02 -4.57
CA ALA A 755 3.75 38.16 -4.58
C ALA A 755 5.22 37.73 -4.69
N THR A 756 5.60 36.63 -4.04
CA THR A 756 6.95 36.09 -4.08
C THR A 756 7.23 35.39 -5.40
N LEU A 757 6.28 34.61 -5.91
CA LEU A 757 6.39 33.99 -7.22
C LEU A 757 6.52 35.03 -8.34
N GLU A 758 5.73 36.11 -8.32
CA GLU A 758 5.83 37.21 -9.29
C GLU A 758 7.23 37.85 -9.30
N ARG A 759 7.84 38.07 -8.13
CA ARG A 759 9.22 38.58 -8.04
C ARG A 759 10.22 37.59 -8.64
N TYR A 760 10.09 36.30 -8.34
CA TYR A 760 10.96 35.27 -8.90
C TYR A 760 10.81 35.15 -10.41
N VAL A 761 9.58 35.20 -10.94
CA VAL A 761 9.30 35.17 -12.38
C VAL A 761 9.88 36.40 -13.07
N ALA A 762 9.75 37.58 -12.46
CA ALA A 762 10.33 38.82 -12.99
C ALA A 762 11.86 38.76 -13.09
N LEU A 763 12.53 38.18 -12.09
CA LEU A 763 13.98 37.94 -12.14
C LEU A 763 14.32 36.88 -13.19
N ALA A 764 13.66 35.73 -13.17
CA ALA A 764 13.90 34.62 -14.10
C ALA A 764 13.71 35.04 -15.57
N ASN A 765 12.79 35.95 -15.88
CA ASN A 765 12.54 36.45 -17.23
C ASN A 765 13.62 37.40 -17.78
N ARG A 766 14.56 37.86 -16.94
CA ARG A 766 15.77 38.57 -17.40
C ARG A 766 16.80 37.61 -18.02
N PHE A 767 16.63 36.31 -17.79
CA PHE A 767 17.54 35.26 -18.19
C PHE A 767 16.83 34.21 -19.07
N ASN A 768 17.60 33.54 -19.92
CA ASN A 768 17.09 32.46 -20.78
C ASN A 768 17.53 31.07 -20.31
N ASN A 769 18.07 30.97 -19.08
CA ASN A 769 18.62 29.73 -18.53
C ASN A 769 17.95 29.24 -17.23
N VAL A 770 16.90 29.90 -16.71
CA VAL A 770 16.07 29.32 -15.64
C VAL A 770 15.08 28.34 -16.27
N LEU A 771 15.33 27.03 -16.12
CA LEU A 771 14.69 25.98 -16.91
C LEU A 771 13.32 25.57 -16.37
N MET A 772 13.17 25.42 -15.06
CA MET A 772 11.89 25.08 -14.44
C MET A 772 11.88 25.52 -12.98
N TRP A 773 10.71 25.48 -12.35
CA TRP A 773 10.60 25.63 -10.90
C TRP A 773 10.70 24.28 -10.22
N TYR A 774 11.42 24.20 -9.11
CA TYR A 774 11.35 23.04 -8.23
C TYR A 774 10.43 23.33 -7.03
N GLY A 775 9.43 22.48 -6.88
CA GLY A 775 8.30 22.64 -5.96
C GLY A 775 8.60 22.12 -4.55
N ILE A 776 7.56 21.64 -3.88
CA ILE A 776 7.69 21.03 -2.55
C ILE A 776 8.33 19.65 -2.70
N ASP A 777 9.47 19.47 -2.06
CA ASP A 777 10.24 18.21 -2.07
C ASP A 777 9.49 17.04 -1.42
N GLU A 778 9.58 15.87 -2.04
CA GLU A 778 9.00 14.58 -1.61
C GLU A 778 7.59 14.69 -0.98
N PRO A 779 6.61 15.29 -1.67
CA PRO A 779 5.36 15.66 -1.04
C PRO A 779 4.46 14.44 -0.81
N SER A 780 3.94 14.31 0.41
CA SER A 780 2.91 13.34 0.79
C SER A 780 1.87 13.97 1.74
N GLY A 781 0.68 13.37 1.83
CA GLY A 781 -0.40 13.89 2.68
C GLY A 781 -0.71 15.37 2.41
N GLU A 782 -0.70 16.19 3.46
CA GLU A 782 -0.95 17.63 3.35
C GLU A 782 0.10 18.40 2.52
N ARG A 783 1.35 17.92 2.45
CA ARG A 783 2.37 18.52 1.57
C ARG A 783 2.00 18.37 0.09
N LEU A 784 1.46 17.21 -0.28
CA LEU A 784 1.00 16.93 -1.64
C LEU A 784 -0.20 17.78 -2.02
N GLN A 785 -1.16 17.96 -1.11
CA GLN A 785 -2.27 18.87 -1.36
C GLN A 785 -1.79 20.32 -1.57
N ARG A 786 -0.86 20.79 -0.73
CA ARG A 786 -0.25 22.13 -0.92
C ARG A 786 0.49 22.26 -2.24
N ALA A 787 1.16 21.21 -2.70
CA ALA A 787 1.83 21.20 -4.01
C ALA A 787 0.82 21.28 -5.16
N MET A 788 -0.30 20.55 -5.08
CA MET A 788 -1.42 20.65 -6.03
C MET A 788 -1.99 22.07 -6.08
N ASP A 789 -2.20 22.70 -4.93
CA ASP A 789 -2.71 24.07 -4.86
C ASP A 789 -1.71 25.09 -5.43
N ALA A 790 -0.40 24.85 -5.23
CA ALA A 790 0.67 25.68 -5.77
C ALA A 790 0.81 25.53 -7.30
N HIS A 791 0.56 24.34 -7.87
CA HIS A 791 0.62 24.09 -9.32
C HIS A 791 -0.21 25.09 -10.12
N ALA A 792 -1.45 25.35 -9.67
CA ALA A 792 -2.34 26.32 -10.30
C ALA A 792 -1.80 27.75 -10.25
N ARG A 793 -1.04 28.12 -9.22
CA ARG A 793 -0.33 29.41 -9.16
C ARG A 793 0.80 29.47 -10.18
N TYR A 794 1.66 28.45 -10.25
CA TYR A 794 2.72 28.37 -11.25
C TYR A 794 2.15 28.46 -12.67
N ALA A 795 1.12 27.69 -12.99
CA ALA A 795 0.48 27.70 -14.30
C ALA A 795 -0.16 29.03 -14.69
N ARG A 796 -0.57 29.85 -13.70
CA ARG A 796 -1.14 31.18 -13.92
C ARG A 796 -0.07 32.25 -14.08
N LEU A 797 0.92 32.28 -13.20
CA LEU A 797 1.90 33.36 -13.10
C LEU A 797 3.13 33.15 -13.99
N ASP A 798 3.49 31.90 -14.29
CA ASP A 798 4.54 31.54 -15.25
C ASP A 798 4.11 30.34 -16.11
N PRO A 799 3.23 30.56 -17.10
CA PRO A 799 2.72 29.47 -17.93
C PRO A 799 3.79 28.83 -18.82
N HIS A 800 4.95 29.47 -18.99
CA HIS A 800 6.01 29.07 -19.93
C HIS A 800 7.04 28.10 -19.35
N ARG A 801 7.15 28.04 -18.01
CA ARG A 801 8.05 27.11 -17.31
C ARG A 801 7.26 26.02 -16.59
N PRO A 802 7.72 24.76 -16.64
CA PRO A 802 7.14 23.70 -15.85
C PRO A 802 7.53 23.82 -14.36
N VAL A 803 6.84 23.05 -13.52
CA VAL A 803 7.21 22.81 -12.13
C VAL A 803 7.27 21.30 -11.87
N SER A 804 8.26 20.86 -11.10
CA SER A 804 8.40 19.48 -10.65
C SER A 804 9.06 19.41 -9.27
N ALA A 805 9.03 18.24 -8.63
CA ALA A 805 9.84 17.94 -7.45
C ALA A 805 10.12 16.43 -7.38
N ALA A 806 11.11 16.03 -6.59
CA ALA A 806 11.42 14.62 -6.34
C ALA A 806 10.24 13.89 -5.69
N ILE A 807 10.03 12.64 -6.10
CA ILE A 807 8.97 11.73 -5.65
C ILE A 807 9.59 10.40 -5.23
N ASN A 808 9.71 10.21 -3.93
CA ASN A 808 10.31 9.02 -3.31
C ASN A 808 9.37 7.82 -3.16
N GLN A 809 8.17 7.91 -3.71
CA GLN A 809 7.14 6.90 -3.62
C GLN A 809 6.41 6.73 -4.96
N PRO A 810 6.72 5.67 -5.73
CA PRO A 810 6.09 5.40 -7.03
C PRO A 810 4.55 5.37 -7.00
N ARG A 811 3.98 4.84 -5.92
CA ARG A 811 2.52 4.82 -5.69
C ARG A 811 1.86 6.20 -5.71
N LEU A 812 2.61 7.27 -5.46
CA LEU A 812 2.12 8.65 -5.50
C LEU A 812 2.21 9.28 -6.89
N ALA A 813 2.79 8.62 -7.89
CA ALA A 813 3.05 9.19 -9.22
C ALA A 813 1.80 9.80 -9.88
N ALA A 814 0.64 9.14 -9.78
CA ALA A 814 -0.61 9.65 -10.35
C ALA A 814 -1.09 10.95 -9.66
N ASP A 815 -0.94 11.05 -8.34
CA ASP A 815 -1.28 12.27 -7.60
C ASP A 815 -0.21 13.36 -7.76
N ALA A 816 1.07 12.99 -7.86
CA ALA A 816 2.17 13.91 -8.14
C ALA A 816 1.98 14.61 -9.49
N LEU A 817 1.44 13.93 -10.51
CA LEU A 817 1.09 14.54 -11.80
C LEU A 817 -0.09 15.55 -11.74
N ARG A 818 -0.74 15.68 -10.58
CA ARG A 818 -1.70 16.77 -10.31
C ARG A 818 -1.03 17.98 -9.65
N ALA A 819 0.17 17.80 -9.12
CA ALA A 819 0.99 18.85 -8.52
C ALA A 819 2.11 19.35 -9.44
N TYR A 820 2.55 18.52 -10.38
CA TYR A 820 3.74 18.73 -11.19
C TYR A 820 3.51 18.38 -12.65
N ASP A 821 4.27 19.02 -13.55
CA ASP A 821 4.15 18.83 -15.00
C ASP A 821 4.94 17.63 -15.53
N LEU A 822 5.89 17.14 -14.74
CA LEU A 822 6.68 15.94 -15.00
C LEU A 822 7.01 15.25 -13.67
N LEU A 823 7.37 13.97 -13.74
CA LEU A 823 7.81 13.21 -12.58
C LEU A 823 9.33 13.24 -12.49
N MET A 824 9.85 13.70 -11.36
CA MET A 824 11.24 13.48 -10.94
C MET A 824 11.23 12.38 -9.88
N MET A 825 11.79 11.21 -10.16
CA MET A 825 11.73 10.06 -9.25
C MET A 825 13.12 9.71 -8.73
N ASP A 826 13.28 9.52 -7.43
CA ASP A 826 14.55 9.35 -6.71
C ASP A 826 14.72 7.95 -6.09
N PRO A 827 14.93 6.90 -6.91
CA PRO A 827 15.23 5.57 -6.41
C PRO A 827 16.69 5.51 -5.94
N TYR A 828 16.89 5.59 -4.63
CA TYR A 828 18.17 5.25 -4.02
C TYR A 828 18.11 3.78 -3.67
N PHE A 829 18.86 2.91 -4.37
CA PHE A 829 18.85 1.44 -4.18
C PHE A 829 20.22 0.81 -3.90
N ILE A 830 21.30 1.60 -3.94
CA ILE A 830 22.66 1.08 -3.86
C ILE A 830 22.86 0.26 -2.58
N ARG A 831 23.18 -1.02 -2.75
CA ARG A 831 23.46 -2.04 -1.72
C ARG A 831 22.32 -2.35 -0.73
N HIS A 832 21.12 -1.84 -0.97
CA HIS A 832 19.96 -2.12 -0.10
C HIS A 832 18.70 -2.56 -0.85
N ALA A 833 18.69 -2.48 -2.19
CA ALA A 833 17.69 -3.09 -3.05
C ALA A 833 18.28 -3.49 -4.42
N PRO A 834 17.66 -4.42 -5.17
CA PRO A 834 18.09 -4.74 -6.53
C PRO A 834 17.97 -3.53 -7.46
N LEU A 835 19.05 -3.21 -8.20
CA LEU A 835 19.04 -2.07 -9.14
C LEU A 835 17.98 -2.21 -10.24
N SER A 836 17.55 -3.42 -10.57
CA SER A 836 16.46 -3.65 -11.51
C SER A 836 15.17 -2.92 -11.13
N GLY A 837 14.92 -2.65 -9.85
CA GLY A 837 13.74 -1.92 -9.40
C GLY A 837 13.65 -0.48 -9.94
N ILE A 838 14.77 0.13 -10.37
CA ILE A 838 14.76 1.45 -11.02
C ILE A 838 13.88 1.41 -12.29
N ALA A 839 13.89 0.28 -13.00
CA ALA A 839 13.06 0.09 -14.17
C ALA A 839 11.57 0.01 -13.81
N ASP A 840 11.24 -0.61 -12.69
CA ASP A 840 9.85 -0.72 -12.20
C ASP A 840 9.31 0.66 -11.81
N TRP A 841 10.13 1.50 -11.17
CA TRP A 841 9.76 2.89 -10.86
C TRP A 841 9.39 3.70 -12.11
N ILE A 842 10.18 3.57 -13.18
CA ILE A 842 9.89 4.23 -14.45
C ILE A 842 8.59 3.68 -15.04
N ASP A 843 8.37 2.38 -15.00
CA ASP A 843 7.13 1.77 -15.51
C ASP A 843 5.88 2.27 -14.77
N GLU A 844 5.97 2.41 -13.44
CA GLU A 844 4.90 3.00 -12.63
C GLU A 844 4.64 4.45 -13.02
N GLY A 845 5.69 5.26 -13.17
CA GLY A 845 5.57 6.65 -13.64
C GLY A 845 4.96 6.75 -15.05
N LEU A 846 5.37 5.88 -15.96
CA LEU A 846 4.82 5.82 -17.32
C LEU A 846 3.35 5.40 -17.34
N ALA A 847 2.97 4.44 -16.50
CA ALA A 847 1.59 4.04 -16.34
C ALA A 847 0.74 5.20 -15.78
N ALA A 848 1.21 5.87 -14.72
CA ALA A 848 0.55 7.03 -14.13
C ALA A 848 0.35 8.17 -15.15
N GLY A 849 1.37 8.46 -15.95
CA GLY A 849 1.34 9.46 -17.00
C GLY A 849 0.66 9.04 -18.30
N LYS A 850 0.07 7.83 -18.37
CA LYS A 850 -0.50 7.24 -19.60
C LYS A 850 0.46 7.28 -20.79
N GLY A 851 1.76 7.16 -20.51
CA GLY A 851 2.86 7.22 -21.47
C GLY A 851 3.26 8.62 -21.96
N LEU A 852 2.55 9.69 -21.57
CA LEU A 852 2.77 11.06 -22.05
C LEU A 852 3.53 11.96 -21.06
N ALA A 853 3.47 11.67 -19.76
CA ALA A 853 4.19 12.46 -18.77
C ALA A 853 5.71 12.25 -18.90
N PRO A 854 6.53 13.30 -18.91
CA PRO A 854 7.99 13.16 -18.85
C PRO A 854 8.44 12.56 -17.52
N ILE A 855 9.44 11.69 -17.60
CA ILE A 855 10.05 11.02 -16.45
C ILE A 855 11.53 11.37 -16.43
N TRP A 856 11.92 12.11 -15.40
CA TRP A 856 13.32 12.40 -15.08
C TRP A 856 13.68 11.61 -13.82
N MET A 857 14.88 11.03 -13.81
CA MET A 857 15.32 10.23 -12.66
C MET A 857 16.32 11.03 -11.83
N VAL A 858 16.31 10.77 -10.54
CA VAL A 858 17.22 11.33 -9.54
C VAL A 858 17.98 10.17 -8.90
N PRO A 859 18.96 9.55 -9.60
CA PRO A 859 19.62 8.37 -9.09
C PRO A 859 20.63 8.73 -7.99
N GLN A 860 20.99 7.74 -7.19
CA GLN A 860 21.90 7.92 -6.07
C GLN A 860 23.34 8.12 -6.55
N ALA A 861 24.00 9.18 -6.09
CA ALA A 861 25.44 9.39 -6.25
C ALA A 861 26.21 9.44 -4.92
N PHE A 862 25.52 9.44 -3.79
CA PHE A 862 26.05 9.82 -2.48
C PHE A 862 26.06 8.68 -1.45
N THR A 863 26.62 8.98 -0.27
CA THR A 863 26.58 8.15 0.94
C THR A 863 26.46 9.03 2.18
N VAL A 864 25.85 8.51 3.25
CA VAL A 864 25.79 9.22 4.55
C VAL A 864 25.92 8.25 5.71
N ASP A 865 26.52 8.68 6.82
CA ASP A 865 26.73 7.85 8.00
C ASP A 865 25.40 7.42 8.64
N GLY A 866 25.35 6.17 9.12
CA GLY A 866 24.18 5.64 9.80
C GLY A 866 22.98 5.34 8.90
N SER A 867 23.06 5.57 7.58
CA SER A 867 22.00 5.26 6.61
C SER A 867 22.26 3.96 5.82
N PRO A 868 21.23 3.39 5.16
CA PRO A 868 21.45 2.30 4.20
C PRO A 868 22.05 2.78 2.87
N TRP A 869 22.13 4.09 2.63
CA TRP A 869 22.60 4.67 1.38
C TRP A 869 24.11 4.68 1.33
N SER A 870 24.64 3.87 0.42
CA SER A 870 26.08 3.70 0.26
C SER A 870 26.59 4.29 -1.05
N GLU A 871 27.82 4.78 -1.08
CA GLU A 871 28.40 5.42 -2.27
C GLU A 871 28.49 4.43 -3.45
N PRO A 872 27.93 4.73 -4.63
CA PRO A 872 28.02 3.81 -5.76
C PRO A 872 29.47 3.64 -6.21
N THR A 873 29.78 2.46 -6.74
CA THR A 873 30.96 2.26 -7.59
C THR A 873 30.71 2.86 -8.97
N PRO A 874 31.75 3.13 -9.79
CA PRO A 874 31.56 3.59 -11.17
C PRO A 874 30.68 2.64 -12.01
N ALA A 875 30.75 1.33 -11.75
CA ALA A 875 29.91 0.34 -12.42
C ALA A 875 28.43 0.47 -12.01
N GLU A 876 28.15 0.62 -10.72
CA GLU A 876 26.79 0.89 -10.22
C GLU A 876 26.25 2.22 -10.75
N LEU A 877 27.06 3.28 -10.74
CA LEU A 877 26.70 4.59 -11.29
C LEU A 877 26.28 4.49 -12.76
N ARG A 878 27.12 3.82 -13.58
CA ARG A 878 26.83 3.59 -15.00
C ARG A 878 25.61 2.69 -15.21
N CYS A 879 25.45 1.64 -14.40
CA CYS A 879 24.29 0.74 -14.45
C CYS A 879 22.99 1.49 -14.20
N GLN A 880 22.90 2.30 -13.13
CA GLN A 880 21.74 3.13 -12.82
C GLN A 880 21.33 4.01 -14.00
N ALA A 881 22.29 4.74 -14.59
CA ALA A 881 22.04 5.61 -15.73
C ALA A 881 21.44 4.82 -16.91
N TYR A 882 22.08 3.72 -17.31
CA TYR A 882 21.62 2.94 -18.46
C TYR A 882 20.30 2.20 -18.22
N LEU A 883 19.97 1.83 -16.98
CA LEU A 883 18.63 1.34 -16.63
C LEU A 883 17.57 2.42 -16.90
N CYS A 884 17.85 3.66 -16.49
CA CYS A 884 16.98 4.79 -16.75
C CYS A 884 16.79 5.04 -18.26
N LEU A 885 17.90 5.07 -19.01
CA LEU A 885 17.86 5.28 -20.47
C LEU A 885 17.14 4.13 -21.20
N ALA A 886 17.41 2.87 -20.84
CA ALA A 886 16.77 1.70 -21.42
C ALA A 886 15.25 1.71 -21.22
N ARG A 887 14.75 2.20 -20.08
CA ARG A 887 13.30 2.30 -19.82
C ARG A 887 12.67 3.62 -20.30
N GLY A 888 13.44 4.49 -20.94
CA GLY A 888 12.94 5.68 -21.61
C GLY A 888 12.77 6.90 -20.70
N ALA A 889 13.57 7.02 -19.64
CA ALA A 889 13.74 8.30 -18.95
C ALA A 889 14.28 9.35 -19.93
N THR A 890 13.80 10.58 -19.82
CA THR A 890 14.17 11.70 -20.70
C THR A 890 15.01 12.76 -19.99
N GLY A 891 15.51 12.44 -18.80
CA GLY A 891 16.39 13.29 -18.01
C GLY A 891 16.99 12.58 -16.79
N LEU A 892 18.19 13.02 -16.37
CA LEU A 892 18.89 12.54 -15.17
C LEU A 892 19.33 13.75 -14.33
N VAL A 893 18.94 13.81 -13.07
CA VAL A 893 19.32 14.89 -12.14
C VAL A 893 19.87 14.26 -10.87
N TRP A 894 21.18 14.16 -10.74
CA TRP A 894 21.84 13.39 -9.69
C TRP A 894 21.80 14.07 -8.33
N TYR A 895 21.50 13.30 -7.29
CA TYR A 895 21.69 13.72 -5.91
C TYR A 895 23.03 13.16 -5.39
N ALA A 896 24.06 13.98 -5.12
CA ALA A 896 24.14 15.44 -5.21
C ALA A 896 25.61 15.90 -5.38
N TYR A 897 25.89 17.21 -5.42
CA TYR A 897 27.25 17.76 -5.33
C TYR A 897 27.85 17.56 -3.92
N TRP A 898 27.00 17.58 -2.90
CA TRP A 898 27.34 17.24 -1.52
C TRP A 898 26.08 16.83 -0.74
N SER A 899 26.22 16.15 0.39
CA SER A 899 25.10 15.78 1.27
C SER A 899 25.14 16.57 2.60
N PRO A 900 24.01 17.12 3.07
CA PRO A 900 23.95 17.81 4.36
C PRO A 900 24.13 16.91 5.58
N GLU A 901 23.97 15.60 5.43
CA GLU A 901 24.14 14.62 6.50
C GLU A 901 25.62 14.34 6.80
N PRO A 902 25.96 13.97 8.05
CA PRO A 902 27.32 13.63 8.43
C PRO A 902 27.93 12.48 7.62
N TYR A 903 29.21 12.62 7.30
CA TYR A 903 30.05 11.56 6.72
C TYR A 903 31.50 11.72 7.19
N ALA A 904 31.87 10.97 8.22
CA ALA A 904 33.16 11.09 8.88
C ALA A 904 34.34 10.65 8.00
N ALA A 905 34.10 9.79 7.00
CA ALA A 905 35.14 9.26 6.13
C ALA A 905 35.55 10.18 4.97
N ASN A 906 35.09 11.43 4.94
CA ASN A 906 35.57 12.42 3.97
C ASN A 906 37.10 12.58 4.08
N PRO A 907 37.87 12.46 2.98
CA PRO A 907 39.34 12.42 3.03
C PRO A 907 40.00 13.74 3.45
N ARG A 908 39.28 14.87 3.36
CA ARG A 908 39.77 16.19 3.77
C ARG A 908 39.22 16.64 5.13
N GLY A 909 38.47 15.79 5.83
CA GLY A 909 37.94 16.09 7.16
C GLY A 909 36.70 17.00 7.18
N LEU A 910 36.06 17.22 6.01
CA LEU A 910 34.85 18.03 5.91
C LEU A 910 33.66 17.46 6.70
N ASN A 911 33.67 16.17 7.07
CA ASN A 911 32.58 15.51 7.78
C ASN A 911 31.23 15.52 7.02
N TYR A 912 31.27 15.76 5.71
CA TYR A 912 30.16 15.65 4.77
C TYR A 912 30.63 14.86 3.57
N TRP A 913 29.71 14.13 2.91
CA TRP A 913 30.04 13.57 1.62
C TRP A 913 30.07 14.71 0.59
N PHE A 914 31.19 14.83 -0.11
CA PHE A 914 31.46 15.92 -1.04
C PHE A 914 31.95 15.29 -2.35
N LEU A 915 31.16 15.41 -3.40
CA LEU A 915 31.40 14.68 -4.65
C LEU A 915 32.79 14.97 -5.26
N PRO A 916 33.34 16.20 -5.27
CA PRO A 916 34.69 16.43 -5.79
C PRO A 916 35.82 15.73 -5.03
N ASP A 917 35.58 15.23 -3.81
CA ASP A 917 36.53 14.41 -3.06
C ASP A 917 36.36 12.91 -3.32
N SER A 918 35.31 12.53 -4.05
CA SER A 918 34.98 11.16 -4.38
C SER A 918 35.63 10.73 -5.71
N PRO A 919 36.03 9.46 -5.86
CA PRO A 919 36.39 8.88 -7.15
C PRO A 919 35.27 9.01 -8.21
N LEU A 920 34.02 9.20 -7.78
CA LEU A 920 32.88 9.38 -8.66
C LEU A 920 32.96 10.65 -9.50
N TRP A 921 33.68 11.68 -9.06
CA TRP A 921 33.76 12.94 -9.80
C TRP A 921 34.35 12.75 -11.19
N GLU A 922 35.46 12.03 -11.30
CA GLU A 922 36.07 11.68 -12.58
C GLU A 922 35.18 10.69 -13.37
N ALA A 923 34.51 9.76 -12.69
CA ALA A 923 33.58 8.83 -13.34
C ALA A 923 32.38 9.54 -13.99
N PHE A 924 31.90 10.65 -13.41
CA PHE A 924 30.83 11.46 -14.00
C PHE A 924 31.24 12.10 -15.31
N ARG A 925 32.49 12.54 -15.47
CA ARG A 925 32.97 13.12 -16.73
C ARG A 925 32.79 12.12 -17.88
N ASP A 926 33.21 10.88 -17.67
CA ASP A 926 33.12 9.82 -18.67
C ASP A 926 31.66 9.41 -18.91
N LEU A 927 30.89 9.19 -17.84
CA LEU A 927 29.48 8.82 -17.92
C LEU A 927 28.63 9.87 -18.64
N ASN A 928 28.82 11.15 -18.33
CA ASN A 928 28.08 12.25 -18.96
C ASN A 928 28.43 12.39 -20.45
N ALA A 929 29.69 12.11 -20.84
CA ALA A 929 30.09 12.07 -22.25
C ALA A 929 29.42 10.92 -23.02
N GLU A 930 29.28 9.74 -22.39
CA GLU A 930 28.50 8.64 -22.96
C GLU A 930 27.02 9.03 -23.11
N ILE A 931 26.39 9.55 -22.04
CA ILE A 931 24.98 9.97 -22.06
C ILE A 931 24.76 11.03 -23.13
N ALA A 932 25.63 12.03 -23.26
CA ALA A 932 25.54 13.06 -24.31
C ALA A 932 25.59 12.47 -25.73
N THR A 933 26.34 11.38 -25.93
CA THR A 933 26.41 10.66 -27.20
C THR A 933 25.13 9.86 -27.49
N VAL A 934 24.51 9.28 -26.45
CA VAL A 934 23.31 8.43 -26.56
C VAL A 934 22.01 9.27 -26.58
N ALA A 935 21.98 10.43 -25.92
CA ALA A 935 20.79 11.26 -25.75
C ALA A 935 20.03 11.57 -27.06
N PRO A 936 20.68 11.90 -28.20
CA PRO A 936 19.97 12.12 -29.46
C PRO A 936 19.17 10.89 -29.94
N VAL A 937 19.62 9.68 -29.63
CA VAL A 937 18.89 8.44 -29.96
C VAL A 937 17.58 8.37 -29.18
N ILE A 938 17.61 8.77 -27.90
CA ILE A 938 16.45 8.75 -27.01
C ILE A 938 15.48 9.87 -27.35
N LEU A 939 15.99 11.08 -27.62
CA LEU A 939 15.15 12.25 -27.89
C LEU A 939 14.57 12.28 -29.32
N GLU A 940 15.33 11.84 -30.33
CA GLU A 940 14.91 11.94 -31.72
C GLU A 940 14.43 10.61 -32.29
N GLY A 941 14.90 9.48 -31.75
CA GLY A 941 14.67 8.15 -32.29
C GLY A 941 13.25 7.61 -32.08
N GLU A 942 12.90 6.63 -32.90
CA GLU A 942 11.67 5.86 -32.77
C GLU A 942 11.95 4.63 -31.88
N ALA A 943 11.31 4.55 -30.72
CA ALA A 943 11.39 3.38 -29.86
C ALA A 943 10.68 2.19 -30.51
N LEU A 944 11.41 1.08 -30.73
CA LEU A 944 10.89 -0.15 -31.34
C LEU A 944 10.46 -1.20 -30.30
N GLY A 945 10.77 -0.97 -29.03
CA GLY A 945 10.49 -1.87 -27.90
C GLY A 945 11.72 -2.66 -27.46
N PRO A 946 11.55 -3.57 -26.47
CA PRO A 946 12.63 -4.41 -25.98
C PRO A 946 13.14 -5.37 -27.07
N ALA A 947 14.43 -5.71 -27.00
CA ALA A 947 15.01 -6.70 -27.89
C ALA A 947 14.51 -8.11 -27.52
N ARG A 948 14.42 -8.99 -28.52
CA ARG A 948 14.17 -10.41 -28.27
C ARG A 948 15.45 -11.05 -27.73
N CYS A 949 15.47 -11.31 -26.43
CA CYS A 949 16.60 -11.90 -25.70
C CYS A 949 16.19 -13.24 -25.07
N ASP A 950 17.12 -14.19 -24.96
CA ASP A 950 16.96 -15.44 -24.21
C ASP A 950 17.14 -15.26 -22.69
N GLN A 951 17.67 -14.11 -22.25
CA GLN A 951 17.87 -13.75 -20.85
C GLN A 951 16.85 -12.72 -20.38
N ALA A 952 15.90 -13.16 -19.54
CA ALA A 952 14.87 -12.31 -18.95
C ALA A 952 15.44 -11.29 -17.93
N ALA A 953 16.62 -11.55 -17.38
CA ALA A 953 17.29 -10.64 -16.44
C ALA A 953 17.82 -9.36 -17.10
N LEU A 954 18.03 -9.36 -18.43
CA LEU A 954 18.51 -8.18 -19.14
C LEU A 954 17.38 -7.21 -19.43
N ILE A 955 17.58 -5.95 -19.06
CA ILE A 955 16.70 -4.86 -19.44
C ILE A 955 17.19 -4.28 -20.77
N THR A 956 16.32 -4.27 -21.77
CA THR A 956 16.70 -3.95 -23.14
C THR A 956 15.72 -3.01 -23.80
N GLN A 957 16.23 -2.18 -24.70
CA GLN A 957 15.40 -1.33 -25.55
C GLN A 957 16.11 -1.03 -26.87
N VAL A 958 15.35 -1.07 -27.96
CA VAL A 958 15.82 -0.78 -29.31
C VAL A 958 15.21 0.52 -29.80
N TRP A 959 16.02 1.37 -30.42
CA TRP A 959 15.61 2.57 -31.14
C TRP A 959 16.01 2.49 -32.60
N ARG A 960 15.23 3.15 -33.45
CA ARG A 960 15.65 3.52 -34.80
C ARG A 960 16.01 5.00 -34.81
N HIS A 961 17.25 5.32 -35.12
CA HIS A 961 17.74 6.69 -35.23
C HIS A 961 18.60 6.85 -36.48
N ARG A 962 18.23 7.82 -37.35
CA ARG A 962 18.95 8.15 -38.60
C ARG A 962 19.28 6.91 -39.47
N GLY A 963 18.32 5.99 -39.58
CA GLY A 963 18.44 4.77 -40.38
C GLY A 963 19.22 3.62 -39.72
N LYS A 964 19.77 3.80 -38.52
CA LYS A 964 20.44 2.75 -37.75
C LYS A 964 19.56 2.26 -36.61
N GLN A 965 19.80 1.02 -36.16
CA GLN A 965 19.22 0.50 -34.91
C GLN A 965 20.23 0.68 -33.79
N VAL A 966 19.79 1.19 -32.65
CA VAL A 966 20.60 1.28 -31.44
C VAL A 966 19.93 0.43 -30.37
N LEU A 967 20.67 -0.52 -29.79
CA LEU A 967 20.21 -1.36 -28.68
C LEU A 967 20.98 -0.97 -27.42
N ILE A 968 20.26 -0.59 -26.37
CA ILE A 968 20.80 -0.54 -25.01
C ILE A 968 20.38 -1.83 -24.32
N ALA A 969 21.35 -2.58 -23.79
CA ALA A 969 21.12 -3.77 -22.97
C ALA A 969 21.88 -3.64 -21.66
N VAL A 970 21.19 -3.91 -20.55
CA VAL A 970 21.72 -3.71 -19.19
C VAL A 970 21.53 -4.97 -18.38
N ASN A 971 22.61 -5.43 -17.75
CA ASN A 971 22.59 -6.46 -16.72
C ASN A 971 22.53 -5.78 -15.34
N PRO A 972 21.37 -5.76 -14.65
CA PRO A 972 21.26 -5.17 -13.32
C PRO A 972 21.73 -6.10 -12.20
N THR A 973 22.19 -7.32 -12.51
CA THR A 973 22.52 -8.34 -11.51
C THR A 973 23.98 -8.30 -11.11
N ASP A 974 24.29 -8.89 -9.96
CA ASP A 974 25.65 -9.09 -9.47
C ASP A 974 26.36 -10.30 -10.10
N GLN A 975 25.69 -11.00 -11.03
CA GLN A 975 26.22 -12.15 -11.75
C GLN A 975 26.50 -11.82 -13.22
N PRO A 976 27.50 -12.46 -13.85
CA PRO A 976 27.68 -12.38 -15.29
C PRO A 976 26.52 -13.07 -16.03
N VAL A 977 26.19 -12.56 -17.22
CA VAL A 977 25.10 -13.08 -18.06
C VAL A 977 25.59 -13.28 -19.50
N GLU A 978 25.40 -14.48 -20.05
CA GLU A 978 25.57 -14.73 -21.48
C GLU A 978 24.22 -14.62 -22.19
N ALA A 979 24.12 -13.73 -23.18
CA ALA A 979 22.86 -13.43 -23.85
C ALA A 979 22.95 -13.58 -25.37
N THR A 980 21.84 -14.05 -25.94
CA THR A 980 21.61 -14.10 -27.38
C THR A 980 20.42 -13.21 -27.76
N PHE A 981 20.69 -12.14 -28.50
CA PHE A 981 19.64 -11.32 -29.10
C PHE A 981 19.27 -11.82 -30.49
N THR A 982 17.98 -11.80 -30.82
CA THR A 982 17.44 -12.29 -32.10
C THR A 982 16.61 -11.24 -32.81
N GLY A 983 16.54 -11.33 -34.15
CA GLY A 983 15.74 -10.42 -34.97
C GLY A 983 16.38 -9.04 -35.21
N LEU A 984 17.68 -8.91 -34.94
CA LEU A 984 18.48 -7.73 -35.28
C LEU A 984 18.93 -7.81 -36.75
N ALA A 985 18.95 -6.67 -37.44
CA ALA A 985 19.41 -6.58 -38.82
C ALA A 985 20.93 -6.32 -38.90
N GLY A 986 21.57 -6.80 -39.98
CA GLY A 986 22.99 -6.52 -40.26
C GLY A 986 23.90 -7.75 -40.18
N LYS A 987 25.20 -7.52 -40.39
CA LYS A 987 26.26 -8.55 -40.35
C LYS A 987 27.19 -8.44 -39.13
N SER A 988 27.28 -7.24 -38.54
CA SER A 988 28.04 -6.96 -37.32
C SER A 988 27.51 -5.69 -36.69
N VAL A 989 27.71 -5.56 -35.38
CA VAL A 989 27.39 -4.37 -34.58
C VAL A 989 28.67 -3.78 -34.01
N GLU A 990 28.68 -2.46 -33.87
CA GLU A 990 29.66 -1.76 -33.04
C GLU A 990 29.17 -1.73 -31.61
N VAL A 991 30.02 -2.07 -30.64
CA VAL A 991 29.72 -1.88 -29.21
C VAL A 991 30.35 -0.57 -28.79
N LEU A 992 29.52 0.46 -28.65
CA LEU A 992 29.97 1.82 -28.35
C LEU A 992 30.70 1.84 -26.99
N PHE A 993 31.70 2.72 -26.88
CA PHE A 993 32.52 2.94 -25.68
C PHE A 993 33.43 1.78 -25.28
N GLU A 994 33.37 0.63 -25.96
CA GLU A 994 34.15 -0.56 -25.63
C GLU A 994 35.21 -0.92 -26.68
N GLY A 995 35.30 -0.17 -27.78
CA GLY A 995 36.33 -0.35 -28.82
C GLY A 995 36.26 -1.71 -29.53
N ARG A 996 35.14 -2.43 -29.43
CA ARG A 996 34.95 -3.78 -29.99
C ARG A 996 33.76 -3.85 -30.96
N ARG A 997 33.79 -4.86 -31.83
CA ARG A 997 32.69 -5.20 -32.75
C ARG A 997 32.26 -6.63 -32.52
N GLN A 998 30.96 -6.89 -32.61
CA GLN A 998 30.39 -8.22 -32.43
C GLN A 998 29.68 -8.67 -33.72
N PRO A 999 29.93 -9.89 -34.23
CA PRO A 999 29.25 -10.38 -35.43
C PRO A 999 27.77 -10.69 -35.16
N ILE A 1000 26.94 -10.53 -36.19
CA ILE A 1000 25.57 -11.05 -36.22
C ILE A 1000 25.57 -12.30 -37.10
N GLU A 1001 25.49 -13.47 -36.48
CA GLU A 1001 25.51 -14.75 -37.19
C GLU A 1001 24.10 -15.31 -37.32
N ARG A 1002 23.63 -15.53 -38.55
CA ARG A 1002 22.29 -16.05 -38.82
C ARG A 1002 21.18 -15.25 -38.11
N GLY A 1003 21.35 -13.92 -38.01
CA GLY A 1003 20.41 -13.01 -37.35
C GLY A 1003 20.46 -13.06 -35.81
N ARG A 1004 21.54 -13.58 -35.23
CA ARG A 1004 21.76 -13.69 -33.79
C ARG A 1004 23.01 -12.92 -33.37
N LEU A 1005 22.88 -12.10 -32.35
CA LEU A 1005 23.99 -11.41 -31.68
C LEU A 1005 24.21 -12.11 -30.34
N ARG A 1006 25.41 -12.62 -30.09
CA ARG A 1006 25.80 -13.21 -28.81
C ARG A 1006 26.80 -12.32 -28.10
N ASP A 1007 26.61 -12.09 -26.81
CA ASP A 1007 27.53 -11.30 -26.01
C ASP A 1007 27.53 -11.72 -24.53
N THR A 1008 28.58 -11.35 -23.81
CA THR A 1008 28.75 -11.64 -22.38
C THR A 1008 28.76 -10.34 -21.59
N PHE A 1009 27.86 -10.25 -20.62
CA PHE A 1009 27.72 -9.11 -19.72
C PHE A 1009 28.41 -9.45 -18.40
N ALA A 1010 29.32 -8.59 -17.95
CA ALA A 1010 29.80 -8.63 -16.57
C ALA A 1010 28.66 -8.24 -15.60
N PRO A 1011 28.81 -8.50 -14.28
CA PRO A 1011 27.93 -7.92 -13.26
C PRO A 1011 27.75 -6.42 -13.49
N LEU A 1012 26.53 -5.93 -13.38
CA LEU A 1012 26.18 -4.50 -13.52
C LEU A 1012 26.52 -3.85 -14.88
N ALA A 1013 26.91 -4.63 -15.89
CA ALA A 1013 27.34 -4.10 -17.18
C ALA A 1013 26.19 -3.56 -18.03
N ALA A 1014 26.47 -2.49 -18.79
CA ALA A 1014 25.60 -1.99 -19.85
C ALA A 1014 26.36 -1.96 -21.18
N HIS A 1015 25.76 -2.51 -22.23
CA HIS A 1015 26.30 -2.51 -23.58
C HIS A 1015 25.38 -1.71 -24.51
N VAL A 1016 25.97 -0.88 -25.36
CA VAL A 1016 25.26 -0.06 -26.34
C VAL A 1016 25.69 -0.46 -27.75
N TYR A 1017 24.80 -1.10 -28.50
CA TYR A 1017 25.08 -1.61 -29.84
C TYR A 1017 24.52 -0.66 -30.91
N ARG A 1018 25.24 -0.47 -32.01
CA ARG A 1018 24.83 0.37 -33.15
C ARG A 1018 25.07 -0.27 -34.52
#